data_AF-A0A3A5L1G4-F1
#
_entry.id   AF-A0A3A5L1G4-F1
#
_cell.length_a   1.000
_cell.length_b   1.000
_cell.length_c   1.000
_cell.angle_alpha   90.00
_cell.angle_beta   90.00
_cell.angle_gamma   90.00
#
_symmetry.space_group_name_H-M   'P 1'
#
loop_
_entity.id
_entity.type
_entity.pdbx_description
1 polymer ?
#
loop_
_entity_poly.entity_id
_entity_poly.type
_entity_poly.pdbx_seq_one_letter_code
_entity_poly.pdbx_strand_id
1 'polypeptide(L)'
;MKLTVSLNGNFLCPFQAFVDIAKALSPLPALPMQVFTPVCELTTINDWINLESLGQPTAIRAQALSLQVQALLRAKEVNSLELHVQTDEGWLSRDNLYLFLFLNHSVRVRFVFYVKPEHLQKLKQTLSSVGEASWDIDYQTDWTPTVPCQDVPQTLLEAVGFDFNFENALTLTEAEVQKLIGYAWVCLKAGAPEAGGRVLDDVLARYHLSTPQRETLLMHLLLTRFLAHQYEEVTAKPLPDVLVSLSPADAASLHFIKAYSATLTRNLPVAERHFKACQVHEGMPLTDENSLYRLNLYALFLVLQGREDTALALEMRIKTFIEDHQITITGLNYVNFINIARLYKKAKQFDDALHYYELAYKEISGGGYTVYDQIYYCMNLGAVYEAQGHHENALHFWVNAALHWLACDNPYALSWRPRLILAQEKITDILKPLSVAQADDFLYRKLMQLLTAGGMDVPADKECLYGFTAKKTAVNTAYANRHVMVYSTAASLPSRPDFSPARQRLQAFVSRFLKQTLAMDENHTVLYVDSGQERLDVSADEAFLIAAINGCEACYYRGRRLALSEEKKNALLNEVQVQLTPAIQSIEAKEGGFELKYHRSFLNKRLSDPLAIELIKRLKSREGLYYHQFKANEQLALQGLVEKKVVIFKSVLRQKLEAAAKRPCTEEA
;
A
#
# COMPACT_ATOMS: atom_id res chain seq x y z
N MET A 1 -15.83 -3.25 29.02
CA MET A 1 -15.45 -4.69 29.15
C MET A 1 -13.98 -4.77 29.50
N LYS A 2 -13.55 -5.70 30.37
CA LYS A 2 -12.12 -5.94 30.66
C LYS A 2 -11.65 -7.19 29.94
N LEU A 3 -10.53 -7.12 29.22
CA LEU A 3 -9.90 -8.26 28.55
C LEU A 3 -8.41 -8.29 28.89
N THR A 4 -7.83 -9.50 28.86
CA THR A 4 -6.39 -9.70 29.04
C THR A 4 -5.78 -10.14 27.71
N VAL A 5 -4.60 -9.59 27.41
CA VAL A 5 -3.76 -9.95 26.26
C VAL A 5 -2.39 -10.33 26.80
N SER A 6 -1.88 -11.49 26.38
CA SER A 6 -0.53 -11.93 26.72
C SER A 6 0.38 -11.82 25.51
N LEU A 7 1.38 -10.94 25.60
CA LEU A 7 2.46 -10.81 24.62
C LEU A 7 3.76 -11.42 25.17
N ASN A 8 3.65 -12.25 26.20
CA ASN A 8 4.74 -12.98 26.81
C ASN A 8 4.94 -14.33 26.10
N GLY A 9 6.20 -14.73 25.95
CA GLY A 9 6.58 -16.01 25.35
C GLY A 9 7.57 -15.84 24.19
N ASN A 10 8.29 -16.92 23.90
CA ASN A 10 9.23 -16.95 22.77
C ASN A 10 8.49 -17.10 21.43
N PHE A 11 7.37 -17.82 21.43
CA PHE A 11 6.57 -18.13 20.24
C PHE A 11 5.17 -17.56 20.37
N LEU A 12 4.88 -16.47 19.64
CA LEU A 12 3.56 -15.86 19.60
C LEU A 12 2.84 -16.19 18.30
N CYS A 13 1.51 -16.15 18.29
CA CYS A 13 0.79 -16.09 17.03
C CYS A 13 1.03 -14.71 16.38
N PRO A 14 1.03 -14.60 15.03
CA PRO A 14 0.85 -13.32 14.36
C PRO A 14 -0.34 -12.58 14.96
N PHE A 15 -0.22 -11.28 15.27
CA PHE A 15 -1.30 -10.51 15.88
C PHE A 15 -1.88 -11.18 17.14
N GLN A 16 -1.03 -11.65 18.05
CA GLN A 16 -1.44 -12.34 19.28
C GLN A 16 -2.53 -11.59 20.06
N ALA A 17 -2.48 -10.26 20.11
CA ALA A 17 -3.53 -9.46 20.74
C ALA A 17 -4.92 -9.66 20.11
N PHE A 18 -5.00 -9.81 18.79
CA PHE A 18 -6.25 -10.14 18.11
C PHE A 18 -6.73 -11.53 18.53
N VAL A 19 -5.83 -12.53 18.59
CA VAL A 19 -6.17 -13.90 18.99
C VAL A 19 -6.82 -13.91 20.37
N ASP A 20 -6.22 -13.24 21.34
CA ASP A 20 -6.71 -13.21 22.73
C ASP A 20 -8.07 -12.49 22.83
N ILE A 21 -8.20 -11.33 22.17
CA ILE A 21 -9.45 -10.57 22.14
C ILE A 21 -10.56 -11.36 21.42
N ALA A 22 -10.26 -11.96 20.27
CA ALA A 22 -11.23 -12.73 19.47
C ALA A 22 -11.76 -13.94 20.25
N LYS A 23 -10.89 -14.67 20.96
CA LYS A 23 -11.29 -15.80 21.81
C LYS A 23 -12.19 -15.37 22.96
N ALA A 24 -11.90 -14.23 23.58
CA ALA A 24 -12.74 -13.72 24.67
C ALA A 24 -14.11 -13.21 24.18
N LEU A 25 -14.20 -12.73 22.94
CA LEU A 25 -15.42 -12.20 22.36
C LEU A 25 -16.25 -13.23 21.59
N SER A 26 -15.66 -14.31 21.09
CA SER A 26 -16.34 -15.28 20.23
C SER A 26 -15.90 -16.71 20.52
N PRO A 27 -16.84 -17.67 20.62
CA PRO A 27 -16.51 -19.08 20.76
C PRO A 27 -16.04 -19.73 19.44
N LEU A 28 -16.07 -19.01 18.31
CA LEU A 28 -15.73 -19.57 17.00
C LEU A 28 -14.20 -19.79 16.86
N PRO A 29 -13.72 -21.04 16.79
CA PRO A 29 -12.28 -21.33 16.74
C PRO A 29 -11.62 -20.89 15.41
N ALA A 30 -12.41 -20.75 14.33
CA ALA A 30 -11.91 -20.33 13.02
C ALA A 30 -11.46 -18.87 12.97
N LEU A 31 -11.94 -18.02 13.89
CA LEU A 31 -11.64 -16.60 13.87
C LEU A 31 -10.17 -16.31 14.24
N PRO A 32 -9.62 -16.83 15.35
CA PRO A 32 -8.19 -16.72 15.64
C PRO A 32 -7.27 -17.26 14.54
N MET A 33 -7.68 -18.30 13.82
CA MET A 33 -6.88 -18.91 12.75
C MET A 33 -6.62 -17.98 11.56
N GLN A 34 -7.42 -16.91 11.41
CA GLN A 34 -7.25 -15.95 10.33
C GLN A 34 -5.91 -15.20 10.39
N VAL A 35 -5.27 -15.12 11.56
CA VAL A 35 -3.97 -14.45 11.70
C VAL A 35 -2.85 -15.15 10.95
N PHE A 36 -3.00 -16.44 10.61
CA PHE A 36 -2.03 -17.19 9.82
C PHE A 36 -2.27 -17.07 8.30
N THR A 37 -3.38 -16.45 7.88
CA THR A 37 -3.68 -16.27 6.46
C THR A 37 -2.73 -15.23 5.85
N PRO A 38 -2.23 -15.46 4.63
CA PRO A 38 -1.36 -14.49 3.98
C PRO A 38 -2.15 -13.22 3.61
N VAL A 39 -1.51 -12.05 3.69
CA VAL A 39 -2.14 -10.76 3.33
C VAL A 39 -2.55 -10.75 1.86
N CYS A 40 -1.74 -11.37 1.01
CA CYS A 40 -2.01 -11.66 -0.39
C CYS A 40 -1.18 -12.87 -0.84
N GLU A 41 -1.32 -13.31 -2.09
CA GLU A 41 -0.43 -14.30 -2.67
C GLU A 41 1.00 -13.75 -2.72
N LEU A 42 1.94 -14.48 -2.12
CA LEU A 42 3.35 -14.13 -1.98
C LEU A 42 4.19 -15.37 -2.29
N THR A 43 4.16 -15.79 -3.54
CA THR A 43 4.78 -17.06 -4.01
C THR A 43 5.93 -16.83 -4.98
N THR A 44 5.99 -15.65 -5.63
CA THR A 44 7.01 -15.28 -6.60
C THR A 44 7.79 -14.02 -6.17
N ILE A 45 8.96 -13.79 -6.75
CA ILE A 45 9.75 -12.56 -6.52
C ILE A 45 8.93 -11.31 -6.89
N ASN A 46 8.20 -11.37 -8.01
CA ASN A 46 7.33 -10.29 -8.46
C ASN A 46 6.24 -9.96 -7.42
N ASP A 47 5.71 -10.95 -6.69
CA ASP A 47 4.73 -10.68 -5.61
C ASP A 47 5.33 -9.84 -4.48
N TRP A 48 6.57 -10.16 -4.08
CA TRP A 48 7.28 -9.40 -3.06
C TRP A 48 7.63 -7.98 -3.53
N ILE A 49 7.96 -7.80 -4.80
CA ILE A 49 8.19 -6.48 -5.38
C ILE A 49 6.88 -5.69 -5.44
N ASN A 50 5.77 -6.35 -5.78
CA ASN A 50 4.44 -5.74 -5.79
C ASN A 50 4.01 -5.28 -4.39
N LEU A 51 4.50 -5.89 -3.30
CA LEU A 51 4.24 -5.41 -1.93
C LEU A 51 4.71 -3.98 -1.71
N GLU A 52 5.79 -3.54 -2.36
CA GLU A 52 6.22 -2.14 -2.28
C GLU A 52 5.11 -1.17 -2.70
N SER A 53 4.21 -1.62 -3.56
CA SER A 53 3.09 -0.82 -4.05
C SER A 53 1.78 -1.08 -3.31
N LEU A 54 1.61 -2.27 -2.72
CA LEU A 54 0.46 -2.56 -1.86
C LEU A 54 0.43 -1.64 -0.62
N GLY A 55 1.61 -1.31 -0.09
CA GLY A 55 1.73 -0.51 1.12
C GLY A 55 2.46 -1.24 2.23
N GLN A 56 2.12 -0.93 3.48
CA GLN A 56 2.64 -1.61 4.66
C GLN A 56 1.70 -2.80 5.02
N PRO A 57 2.10 -4.08 4.82
CA PRO A 57 1.19 -5.22 4.98
C PRO A 57 0.68 -5.42 6.42
N THR A 58 1.51 -5.11 7.42
CA THR A 58 1.13 -5.17 8.84
C THR A 58 -0.04 -4.26 9.17
N ALA A 59 -0.04 -3.02 8.68
CA ALA A 59 -1.09 -2.02 8.89
C ALA A 59 -2.37 -2.39 8.13
N ILE A 60 -2.23 -2.95 6.93
CA ILE A 60 -3.38 -3.49 6.16
C ILE A 60 -4.05 -4.62 6.92
N ARG A 61 -3.27 -5.61 7.38
CA ARG A 61 -3.79 -6.73 8.16
C ARG A 61 -4.39 -6.27 9.49
N ALA A 62 -3.69 -5.40 10.22
CA ALA A 62 -4.15 -4.85 11.49
C ALA A 62 -5.51 -4.17 11.36
N GLN A 63 -5.72 -3.36 10.31
CA GLN A 63 -7.01 -2.72 10.06
C GLN A 63 -8.11 -3.76 9.78
N ALA A 64 -7.84 -4.74 8.92
CA ALA A 64 -8.79 -5.80 8.60
C ALA A 64 -9.21 -6.60 9.85
N LEU A 65 -8.25 -6.96 10.70
CA LEU A 65 -8.51 -7.65 11.97
C LEU A 65 -9.24 -6.75 12.97
N SER A 66 -8.88 -5.47 13.07
CA SER A 66 -9.57 -4.51 13.94
C SER A 66 -11.03 -4.34 13.57
N LEU A 67 -11.38 -4.27 12.28
CA LEU A 67 -12.77 -4.17 11.84
C LEU A 67 -13.61 -5.38 12.29
N GLN A 68 -13.01 -6.57 12.35
CA GLN A 68 -13.67 -7.77 12.87
C GLN A 68 -13.89 -7.69 14.38
N VAL A 69 -12.88 -7.27 15.13
CA VAL A 69 -13.01 -7.03 16.58
C VAL A 69 -14.09 -5.98 16.86
N GLN A 70 -14.13 -4.88 16.10
CA GLN A 70 -15.17 -3.86 16.23
C GLN A 70 -16.57 -4.43 15.97
N ALA A 71 -16.73 -5.30 14.97
CA ALA A 71 -18.00 -5.96 14.71
C ALA A 71 -18.44 -6.84 15.89
N LEU A 72 -17.51 -7.58 16.50
CA LEU A 72 -17.77 -8.38 17.70
C LEU A 72 -18.12 -7.53 18.92
N LEU A 73 -17.40 -6.44 19.15
CA LEU A 73 -17.66 -5.49 20.24
C LEU A 73 -19.05 -4.86 20.08
N ARG A 74 -19.42 -4.42 18.87
CA ARG A 74 -20.76 -3.90 18.56
C ARG A 74 -21.85 -4.94 18.79
N ALA A 75 -21.63 -6.18 18.38
CA ALA A 75 -22.58 -7.28 18.61
C ALA A 75 -22.78 -7.60 20.10
N LYS A 76 -21.84 -7.21 20.96
CA LYS A 76 -21.92 -7.32 22.42
C LYS A 76 -22.24 -6.00 23.12
N GLU A 77 -22.56 -4.95 22.37
CA GLU A 77 -22.86 -3.61 22.89
C GLU A 77 -21.73 -3.02 23.77
N VAL A 78 -20.48 -3.37 23.47
CA VAL A 78 -19.30 -2.90 24.21
C VAL A 78 -18.82 -1.58 23.64
N ASN A 79 -19.09 -0.49 24.37
CA ASN A 79 -18.69 0.87 23.98
C ASN A 79 -17.33 1.32 24.56
N SER A 80 -16.83 0.62 25.57
CA SER A 80 -15.53 0.88 26.18
C SER A 80 -14.81 -0.43 26.52
N LEU A 81 -13.51 -0.44 26.28
CA LEU A 81 -12.64 -1.61 26.46
C LEU A 81 -11.47 -1.24 27.38
N GLU A 82 -11.20 -2.07 28.38
CA GLU A 82 -9.99 -2.00 29.21
C GLU A 82 -9.15 -3.23 28.87
N LEU A 83 -7.98 -3.01 28.27
CA LEU A 83 -7.04 -4.04 27.84
C LEU A 83 -5.88 -4.14 28.83
N HIS A 84 -5.80 -5.27 29.50
CA HIS A 84 -4.69 -5.64 30.38
C HIS A 84 -3.63 -6.36 29.54
N VAL A 85 -2.55 -5.67 29.17
CA VAL A 85 -1.54 -6.17 28.24
C VAL A 85 -0.30 -6.62 29.01
N GLN A 86 0.00 -7.91 28.99
CA GLN A 86 1.19 -8.48 29.62
C GLN A 86 2.36 -8.46 28.62
N THR A 87 3.44 -7.77 28.95
CA THR A 87 4.66 -7.65 28.13
C THR A 87 5.88 -7.49 29.05
N ASP A 88 6.33 -8.60 29.62
CA ASP A 88 7.39 -8.63 30.64
C ASP A 88 8.67 -7.93 30.17
N GLU A 89 9.06 -8.18 28.91
CA GLU A 89 10.26 -7.62 28.30
C GLU A 89 10.05 -6.23 27.65
N GLY A 90 8.87 -5.63 27.87
CA GLY A 90 8.47 -4.35 27.27
C GLY A 90 8.47 -4.40 25.73
N TRP A 91 8.39 -5.59 25.16
CA TRP A 91 8.37 -5.79 23.72
C TRP A 91 6.94 -5.76 23.22
N LEU A 92 6.67 -4.80 22.34
CA LEU A 92 5.41 -4.65 21.64
C LEU A 92 5.72 -4.65 20.15
N SER A 93 5.41 -5.75 19.48
CA SER A 93 5.63 -5.89 18.05
C SER A 93 4.69 -4.99 17.24
N ARG A 94 5.11 -4.62 16.04
CA ARG A 94 4.36 -3.68 15.17
C ARG A 94 2.98 -4.18 14.78
N ASP A 95 2.80 -5.47 14.58
CA ASP A 95 1.50 -6.08 14.29
C ASP A 95 0.50 -5.84 15.42
N ASN A 96 0.92 -6.00 16.67
CA ASN A 96 0.09 -5.71 17.84
C ASN A 96 -0.08 -4.18 18.06
N LEU A 97 0.97 -3.39 17.85
CA LEU A 97 0.90 -1.93 17.94
C LEU A 97 -0.12 -1.33 16.95
N TYR A 98 -0.07 -1.73 15.67
CA TYR A 98 -1.03 -1.26 14.67
C TYR A 98 -2.45 -1.71 15.00
N LEU A 99 -2.64 -2.94 15.51
CA LEU A 99 -3.96 -3.40 15.92
C LEU A 99 -4.53 -2.51 17.05
N PHE A 100 -3.73 -2.24 18.08
CA PHE A 100 -4.11 -1.33 19.17
C PHE A 100 -4.42 0.08 18.67
N LEU A 101 -3.63 0.60 17.74
CA LEU A 101 -3.84 1.89 17.11
C LEU A 101 -5.21 1.95 16.40
N PHE A 102 -5.58 0.95 15.57
CA PHE A 102 -6.88 0.93 14.89
C PHE A 102 -8.05 0.74 15.85
N LEU A 103 -7.88 -0.06 16.91
CA LEU A 103 -8.90 -0.24 17.94
C LEU A 103 -9.15 1.07 18.70
N ASN A 104 -8.09 1.77 19.13
CA ASN A 104 -8.21 3.02 19.87
C ASN A 104 -8.89 4.14 19.05
N HIS A 105 -8.71 4.14 17.72
CA HIS A 105 -9.42 5.09 16.84
C HIS A 105 -10.93 4.82 16.73
N SER A 106 -11.39 3.62 17.06
CA SER A 106 -12.75 3.17 16.74
C SER A 106 -13.60 2.89 17.97
N VAL A 107 -12.98 2.57 19.10
CA VAL A 107 -13.61 2.31 20.39
C VAL A 107 -12.76 2.99 21.46
N ARG A 108 -13.37 3.48 22.54
CA ARG A 108 -12.61 4.02 23.67
C ARG A 108 -11.88 2.87 24.37
N VAL A 109 -10.55 2.83 24.24
CA VAL A 109 -9.71 1.80 24.87
C VAL A 109 -8.86 2.43 25.96
N ARG A 110 -8.88 1.82 27.15
CA ARG A 110 -7.90 2.03 28.21
C ARG A 110 -6.91 0.87 28.19
N PHE A 111 -5.62 1.16 28.12
CA PHE A 111 -4.55 0.17 28.15
C PHE A 111 -3.90 0.15 29.53
N VAL A 112 -3.74 -1.03 30.11
CA VAL A 112 -2.97 -1.25 31.33
C VAL A 112 -1.84 -2.20 30.99
N PHE A 113 -0.62 -1.68 30.85
CA PHE A 113 0.55 -2.48 30.50
C PHE A 113 1.24 -2.99 31.76
N TYR A 114 1.47 -4.30 31.79
CA TYR A 114 2.26 -4.99 32.80
C TYR A 114 3.64 -5.27 32.22
N VAL A 115 4.66 -4.63 32.77
CA VAL A 115 6.04 -4.65 32.24
C VAL A 115 7.03 -4.59 33.38
N LYS A 116 8.16 -5.32 33.27
CA LYS A 116 9.20 -5.26 34.29
C LYS A 116 9.85 -3.86 34.33
N PRO A 117 10.25 -3.35 35.50
CA PRO A 117 10.80 -2.00 35.65
C PRO A 117 11.91 -1.66 34.66
N GLU A 118 12.82 -2.60 34.41
CA GLU A 118 13.97 -2.46 33.51
C GLU A 118 13.59 -2.30 32.03
N HIS A 119 12.38 -2.70 31.65
CA HIS A 119 11.89 -2.66 30.27
C HIS A 119 10.85 -1.57 30.02
N LEU A 120 10.35 -0.90 31.07
CA LEU A 120 9.34 0.14 30.97
C LEU A 120 9.73 1.27 29.99
N GLN A 121 10.99 1.71 30.02
CA GLN A 121 11.42 2.83 29.17
C GLN A 121 11.42 2.46 27.69
N LYS A 122 11.77 1.21 27.35
CA LYS A 122 11.70 0.70 25.98
C LYS A 122 10.26 0.66 25.48
N LEU A 123 9.32 0.21 26.32
CA LEU A 123 7.90 0.21 25.99
C LEU A 123 7.36 1.63 25.77
N LYS A 124 7.69 2.57 26.66
CA LYS A 124 7.33 3.99 26.52
C LYS A 124 7.87 4.59 25.22
N GLN A 125 9.12 4.29 24.85
CA GLN A 125 9.67 4.74 23.57
C GLN A 125 8.87 4.19 22.38
N THR A 126 8.50 2.91 22.40
CA THR A 126 7.65 2.31 21.35
C THR A 126 6.29 3.00 21.26
N LEU A 127 5.61 3.23 22.39
CA LEU A 127 4.30 3.86 22.43
C LEU A 127 4.35 5.36 22.09
N SER A 128 5.43 6.06 22.43
CA SER A 128 5.62 7.46 22.03
C SER A 128 5.66 7.66 20.51
N SER A 129 6.03 6.62 19.75
CA SER A 129 6.11 6.67 18.28
C SER A 129 4.75 6.82 17.57
N VAL A 130 3.64 6.48 18.24
CA VAL A 130 2.27 6.63 17.72
C VAL A 130 1.58 7.92 18.16
N GLY A 131 2.24 8.78 18.94
CA GLY A 131 1.66 9.99 19.51
C GLY A 131 0.73 9.69 20.68
N GLU A 132 1.27 9.63 21.90
CA GLU A 132 0.58 9.22 23.13
C GLU A 132 -0.62 10.09 23.53
N ALA A 133 -0.76 11.31 22.99
CA ALA A 133 -1.73 12.30 23.48
C ALA A 133 -3.21 11.85 23.39
N SER A 134 -3.53 10.79 22.64
CA SER A 134 -4.87 10.23 22.50
C SER A 134 -5.07 8.87 23.17
N TRP A 135 -4.06 8.30 23.81
CA TRP A 135 -4.15 6.97 24.43
C TRP A 135 -4.33 7.10 25.95
N ASP A 136 -5.32 6.40 26.49
CA ASP A 136 -5.51 6.23 27.94
C ASP A 136 -4.64 5.05 28.39
N ILE A 137 -3.41 5.33 28.85
CA ILE A 137 -2.40 4.32 29.19
C ILE A 137 -2.05 4.40 30.68
N ASP A 138 -2.06 3.24 31.33
CA ASP A 138 -1.51 3.00 32.65
C ASP A 138 -0.37 1.95 32.59
N TYR A 139 0.62 2.08 33.46
CA TYR A 139 1.78 1.21 33.53
C TYR A 139 1.88 0.59 34.93
N GLN A 140 1.99 -0.73 34.98
CA GLN A 140 2.07 -1.51 36.21
C GLN A 140 3.38 -2.30 36.24
N THR A 141 4.26 -1.98 37.20
CA THR A 141 5.58 -2.61 37.35
C THR A 141 5.65 -3.60 38.52
N ASP A 142 4.72 -3.51 39.47
CA ASP A 142 4.79 -4.21 40.76
C ASP A 142 3.92 -5.49 40.79
N TRP A 143 3.75 -6.12 39.63
CA TRP A 143 2.78 -7.20 39.46
C TRP A 143 3.39 -8.60 39.61
N THR A 144 2.87 -9.37 40.58
CA THR A 144 2.96 -10.84 40.59
C THR A 144 1.79 -11.43 39.79
N PRO A 145 2.01 -12.35 38.85
CA PRO A 145 0.95 -12.85 37.97
C PRO A 145 -0.19 -13.52 38.74
N THR A 146 -1.36 -12.87 38.83
CA THR A 146 -2.59 -13.47 39.40
C THR A 146 -3.45 -14.16 38.35
N VAL A 147 -3.20 -13.90 37.07
CA VAL A 147 -3.91 -14.54 35.95
C VAL A 147 -2.96 -15.57 35.35
N PRO A 148 -3.27 -16.88 35.41
CA PRO A 148 -2.45 -17.89 34.77
C PRO A 148 -2.29 -17.53 33.29
N CYS A 149 -1.04 -17.52 32.82
CA CYS A 149 -0.77 -17.51 31.39
C CYS A 149 -1.48 -18.73 30.81
N GLN A 150 -2.59 -18.53 30.10
CA GLN A 150 -3.31 -19.64 29.52
C GLN A 150 -2.42 -20.25 28.43
N ASP A 151 -2.27 -21.57 28.35
CA ASP A 151 -1.51 -22.33 27.32
C ASP A 151 -2.08 -22.16 25.87
N VAL A 152 -2.98 -21.20 25.72
CA VAL A 152 -3.87 -20.94 24.59
C VAL A 152 -3.15 -20.48 23.31
N PRO A 153 -1.99 -19.80 23.33
CA PRO A 153 -1.19 -19.56 22.12
C PRO A 153 -0.61 -20.84 21.53
N GLN A 154 -0.15 -21.76 22.38
CA GLN A 154 0.53 -22.99 21.96
C GLN A 154 -0.42 -23.93 21.20
N THR A 155 -1.64 -24.13 21.69
CA THR A 155 -2.63 -24.98 21.02
C THR A 155 -2.97 -24.52 19.60
N LEU A 156 -2.96 -23.20 19.35
CA LEU A 156 -3.20 -22.67 18.00
C LEU A 156 -2.00 -22.90 17.08
N LEU A 157 -0.79 -22.66 17.59
CA LEU A 157 0.44 -22.92 16.84
C LEU A 157 0.53 -24.40 16.46
N GLU A 158 0.24 -25.30 17.40
CA GLU A 158 0.18 -26.74 17.14
C GLU A 158 -0.88 -27.11 16.08
N ALA A 159 -2.06 -26.47 16.13
CA ALA A 159 -3.13 -26.70 15.15
C ALA A 159 -2.75 -26.29 13.72
N VAL A 160 -1.79 -25.37 13.54
CA VAL A 160 -1.22 -25.02 12.22
C VAL A 160 0.11 -25.73 11.92
N GLY A 161 0.52 -26.69 12.76
CA GLY A 161 1.71 -27.52 12.55
C GLY A 161 3.00 -26.96 13.15
N PHE A 162 2.91 -26.02 14.09
CA PHE A 162 4.05 -25.44 14.81
C PHE A 162 4.08 -25.88 16.27
N ASP A 163 4.69 -27.03 16.54
CA ASP A 163 4.91 -27.63 17.87
C ASP A 163 6.34 -27.35 18.38
N PHE A 164 6.53 -26.21 19.05
CA PHE A 164 7.85 -25.77 19.54
C PHE A 164 8.27 -26.40 20.88
N ASN A 165 8.24 -27.73 20.97
CA ASN A 165 8.55 -28.47 22.21
C ASN A 165 10.06 -28.61 22.51
N PHE A 166 10.89 -27.70 22.01
CA PHE A 166 12.35 -27.74 22.12
C PHE A 166 12.95 -26.56 22.91
N GLU A 167 12.15 -25.84 23.69
CA GLU A 167 12.62 -24.70 24.50
C GLU A 167 13.73 -25.08 25.49
N ASN A 168 13.78 -26.34 25.93
CA ASN A 168 14.79 -26.84 26.85
C ASN A 168 15.95 -27.59 26.16
N ALA A 169 15.92 -27.74 24.84
CA ALA A 169 16.98 -28.42 24.10
C ALA A 169 18.17 -27.47 23.88
N LEU A 170 19.41 -27.99 23.96
CA LEU A 170 20.61 -27.21 23.61
C LEU A 170 20.97 -27.28 22.12
N THR A 171 20.43 -28.27 21.41
CA THR A 171 20.67 -28.56 20.00
C THR A 171 19.34 -28.76 19.28
N LEU A 172 19.29 -28.40 17.99
CA LEU A 172 18.10 -28.59 17.16
C LEU A 172 18.34 -29.65 16.09
N THR A 173 17.30 -30.44 15.82
CA THR A 173 17.20 -31.32 14.65
C THR A 173 16.94 -30.51 13.39
N GLU A 174 17.19 -31.10 12.22
CA GLU A 174 16.90 -30.44 10.94
C GLU A 174 15.41 -30.15 10.76
N ALA A 175 14.54 -31.06 11.22
CA ALA A 175 13.09 -30.86 11.15
C ALA A 175 12.64 -29.64 11.98
N GLU A 176 13.23 -29.41 13.15
CA GLU A 176 12.93 -28.24 13.99
C GLU A 176 13.43 -26.94 13.34
N VAL A 177 14.62 -26.96 12.71
CA VAL A 177 15.12 -25.83 11.92
C VAL A 177 14.16 -25.49 10.78
N GLN A 178 13.66 -26.48 10.04
CA GLN A 178 12.69 -26.26 8.97
C GLN A 178 11.34 -25.73 9.50
N LYS A 179 10.88 -26.19 10.66
CA LYS A 179 9.67 -25.65 11.32
C LYS A 179 9.84 -24.17 11.70
N LEU A 180 10.99 -23.78 12.27
CA LEU A 180 11.31 -22.39 12.60
C LEU A 180 11.31 -21.49 11.37
N ILE A 181 11.92 -21.95 10.28
CA ILE A 181 11.92 -21.25 8.98
C ILE A 181 10.48 -21.12 8.48
N GLY A 182 9.71 -22.21 8.47
CA GLY A 182 8.31 -22.22 8.06
C GLY A 182 7.46 -21.22 8.83
N TYR A 183 7.62 -21.17 10.16
CA TYR A 183 6.94 -20.22 11.02
C TYR A 183 7.31 -18.76 10.69
N ALA A 184 8.60 -18.46 10.48
CA ALA A 184 9.03 -17.12 10.12
C ALA A 184 8.43 -16.65 8.78
N TRP A 185 8.37 -17.54 7.78
CA TRP A 185 7.71 -17.26 6.51
C TRP A 185 6.20 -17.08 6.63
N VAL A 186 5.53 -17.86 7.47
CA VAL A 186 4.09 -17.68 7.75
C VAL A 186 3.85 -16.33 8.40
N CYS A 187 4.65 -15.96 9.41
CA CYS A 187 4.58 -14.66 10.06
C CYS A 187 4.78 -13.50 9.08
N LEU A 188 5.79 -13.58 8.21
CA LEU A 188 6.04 -12.60 7.17
C LEU A 188 4.83 -12.45 6.24
N LYS A 189 4.32 -13.56 5.70
CA LYS A 189 3.18 -13.56 4.76
C LYS A 189 1.90 -13.06 5.43
N ALA A 190 1.72 -13.33 6.72
CA ALA A 190 0.60 -12.83 7.52
C ALA A 190 0.67 -11.32 7.80
N GLY A 191 1.83 -10.68 7.56
CA GLY A 191 2.07 -9.28 7.88
C GLY A 191 2.59 -9.05 9.30
N ALA A 192 3.09 -10.06 10.00
CA ALA A 192 3.68 -9.98 11.34
C ALA A 192 5.15 -10.44 11.38
N PRO A 193 6.05 -9.86 10.56
CA PRO A 193 7.41 -10.39 10.37
C PRO A 193 8.27 -10.39 11.64
N GLU A 194 7.99 -9.51 12.61
CA GLU A 194 8.81 -9.39 13.83
C GLU A 194 8.72 -10.60 14.74
N ALA A 195 7.55 -11.25 14.83
CA ALA A 195 7.40 -12.47 15.61
C ALA A 195 8.31 -13.58 15.08
N GLY A 196 8.29 -13.79 13.75
CA GLY A 196 9.17 -14.74 13.07
C GLY A 196 10.66 -14.38 13.17
N GLY A 197 11.00 -13.11 12.89
CA GLY A 197 12.39 -12.65 12.93
C GLY A 197 13.02 -12.73 14.32
N ARG A 198 12.25 -12.40 15.36
CA ARG A 198 12.70 -12.51 16.76
C ARG A 198 13.05 -13.96 17.12
N VAL A 199 12.15 -14.90 16.80
CA VAL A 199 12.38 -16.33 17.06
C VAL A 199 13.69 -16.81 16.43
N LEU A 200 13.94 -16.43 15.17
CA LEU A 200 15.20 -16.80 14.49
C LEU A 200 16.43 -16.15 15.13
N ASP A 201 16.35 -14.90 15.57
CA ASP A 201 17.44 -14.23 16.30
C ASP A 201 17.73 -14.92 17.64
N ASP A 202 16.69 -15.22 18.42
CA ASP A 202 16.79 -15.90 19.71
C ASP A 202 17.44 -17.29 19.54
N VAL A 203 17.02 -18.05 18.52
CA VAL A 203 17.62 -19.37 18.22
C VAL A 203 19.09 -19.25 17.82
N LEU A 204 19.44 -18.30 16.94
CA LEU A 204 20.82 -18.06 16.52
C LEU A 204 21.75 -17.65 17.67
N ALA A 205 21.20 -17.01 18.70
CA ALA A 205 21.92 -16.54 19.88
C ALA A 205 22.07 -17.61 20.98
N ARG A 206 21.05 -18.44 21.19
CA ARG A 206 20.96 -19.33 22.37
C ARG A 206 21.37 -20.78 22.12
N TYR A 207 21.21 -21.28 20.89
CA TYR A 207 21.38 -22.71 20.60
C TYR A 207 22.77 -23.06 20.05
N HIS A 208 23.24 -24.26 20.35
CA HIS A 208 24.42 -24.85 19.73
C HIS A 208 24.06 -25.41 18.34
N LEU A 209 24.13 -24.53 17.34
CA LEU A 209 23.85 -24.86 15.95
C LEU A 209 25.10 -25.32 15.22
N SER A 210 24.97 -26.34 14.37
CA SER A 210 25.98 -26.67 13.37
C SER A 210 26.15 -25.52 12.36
N THR A 211 27.29 -25.46 11.66
CA THR A 211 27.54 -24.42 10.64
C THR A 211 26.45 -24.35 9.57
N PRO A 212 25.98 -25.48 8.98
CA PRO A 212 24.90 -25.44 8.00
C PRO A 212 23.59 -24.87 8.56
N GLN A 213 23.19 -25.28 9.78
CA GLN A 213 21.98 -24.78 10.42
C GLN A 213 22.07 -23.27 10.69
N ARG A 214 23.22 -22.80 11.18
CA ARG A 214 23.47 -21.39 11.45
C ARG A 214 23.40 -20.54 10.18
N GLU A 215 24.05 -20.98 9.10
CA GLU A 215 24.03 -20.26 7.82
C GLU A 215 22.61 -20.23 7.21
N THR A 216 21.89 -21.35 7.23
CA THR A 216 20.50 -21.45 6.73
C THR A 216 19.55 -20.55 7.53
N LEU A 217 19.59 -20.59 8.86
CA LEU A 217 18.76 -19.74 9.71
C LEU A 217 19.10 -18.25 9.52
N LEU A 218 20.38 -17.91 9.39
CA LEU A 218 20.82 -16.53 9.12
C LEU A 218 20.30 -16.04 7.76
N MET A 219 20.37 -16.86 6.72
CA MET A 219 19.85 -16.52 5.40
C MET A 219 18.36 -16.20 5.46
N HIS A 220 17.56 -17.08 6.07
CA HIS A 220 16.12 -16.88 6.18
C HIS A 220 15.74 -15.69 7.06
N LEU A 221 16.45 -15.46 8.17
CA LEU A 221 16.28 -14.26 8.98
C LEU A 221 16.49 -12.98 8.17
N LEU A 222 17.59 -12.91 7.40
CA LEU A 222 17.90 -11.73 6.60
C LEU A 222 16.94 -11.55 5.43
N LEU A 223 16.48 -12.63 4.80
CA LEU A 223 15.42 -12.57 3.78
C LEU A 223 14.10 -12.06 4.37
N THR A 224 13.66 -12.60 5.51
CA THR A 224 12.44 -12.14 6.18
C THR A 224 12.50 -10.66 6.52
N ARG A 225 13.63 -10.20 7.09
CA ARG A 225 13.86 -8.79 7.41
C ARG A 225 13.88 -7.91 6.17
N PHE A 226 14.59 -8.33 5.12
CA PHE A 226 14.68 -7.60 3.86
C PHE A 226 13.30 -7.40 3.23
N LEU A 227 12.50 -8.48 3.14
CA LEU A 227 11.13 -8.45 2.60
C LEU A 227 10.15 -7.68 3.50
N ALA A 228 10.44 -7.57 4.79
CA ALA A 228 9.71 -6.74 5.75
C ALA A 228 10.19 -5.27 5.81
N HIS A 229 11.09 -4.87 4.90
CA HIS A 229 11.73 -3.55 4.83
C HIS A 229 12.58 -3.19 6.07
N GLN A 230 13.00 -4.17 6.88
CA GLN A 230 13.90 -3.97 8.04
C GLN A 230 15.37 -3.82 7.60
N TYR A 231 15.61 -2.90 6.67
CA TYR A 231 16.90 -2.72 5.99
C TYR A 231 18.05 -2.36 6.94
N GLU A 232 17.76 -1.62 8.02
CA GLU A 232 18.76 -1.29 9.04
C GLU A 232 19.24 -2.54 9.78
N GLU A 233 18.32 -3.43 10.17
CA GLU A 233 18.65 -4.69 10.83
C GLU A 233 19.45 -5.61 9.90
N VAL A 234 19.10 -5.67 8.60
CA VAL A 234 19.87 -6.43 7.60
C VAL A 234 21.26 -5.84 7.43
N THR A 235 21.39 -4.51 7.35
CA THR A 235 22.67 -3.84 7.18
C THR A 235 23.59 -4.10 8.38
N ALA A 236 23.04 -3.99 9.60
CA ALA A 236 23.78 -4.11 10.85
C ALA A 236 24.23 -5.55 11.16
N LYS A 237 23.46 -6.59 10.78
CA LYS A 237 23.78 -7.98 11.11
C LYS A 237 25.05 -8.45 10.40
N PRO A 238 26.16 -8.81 11.08
CA PRO A 238 27.37 -9.25 10.39
C PRO A 238 27.15 -10.56 9.62
N LEU A 239 27.82 -10.71 8.48
CA LEU A 239 27.94 -11.99 7.78
C LEU A 239 29.28 -12.63 8.16
N PRO A 240 29.35 -13.98 8.23
CA PRO A 240 30.64 -14.68 8.28
C PRO A 240 31.52 -14.31 7.09
N ASP A 241 32.84 -14.33 7.28
CA ASP A 241 33.81 -14.06 6.20
C ASP A 241 33.74 -15.09 5.08
N VAL A 242 33.38 -16.33 5.42
CA VAL A 242 33.19 -17.44 4.49
C VAL A 242 31.88 -18.15 4.82
N LEU A 243 31.01 -18.31 3.82
CA LEU A 243 29.79 -19.12 3.87
C LEU A 243 30.11 -20.47 3.23
N VAL A 244 30.26 -21.52 4.03
CA VAL A 244 30.79 -22.82 3.57
C VAL A 244 29.69 -23.82 3.23
N SER A 245 28.49 -23.62 3.77
CA SER A 245 27.37 -24.57 3.65
C SER A 245 26.35 -24.12 2.61
N LEU A 246 26.22 -22.81 2.37
CA LEU A 246 25.34 -22.26 1.34
C LEU A 246 25.88 -22.51 -0.07
N SER A 247 24.97 -22.65 -1.04
CA SER A 247 25.35 -22.68 -2.45
C SER A 247 25.96 -21.33 -2.87
N PRO A 248 26.80 -21.28 -3.92
CA PRO A 248 27.33 -20.02 -4.43
C PRO A 248 26.22 -19.01 -4.80
N ALA A 249 25.09 -19.49 -5.31
CA ALA A 249 23.94 -18.66 -5.67
C ALA A 249 23.24 -18.06 -4.43
N ASP A 250 23.09 -18.85 -3.37
CA ASP A 250 22.50 -18.39 -2.11
C ASP A 250 23.41 -17.39 -1.40
N ALA A 251 24.72 -17.68 -1.33
CA ALA A 251 25.71 -16.76 -0.80
C ALA A 251 25.72 -15.42 -1.56
N ALA A 252 25.68 -15.47 -2.89
CA ALA A 252 25.59 -14.27 -3.73
C ALA A 252 24.28 -13.49 -3.49
N SER A 253 23.17 -14.19 -3.28
CA SER A 253 21.87 -13.57 -2.96
C SER A 253 21.86 -12.92 -1.59
N LEU A 254 22.50 -13.55 -0.60
CA LEU A 254 22.67 -13.01 0.75
C LEU A 254 23.51 -11.73 0.74
N HIS A 255 24.62 -11.74 0.00
CA HIS A 255 25.41 -10.53 -0.22
C HIS A 255 24.62 -9.46 -0.97
N PHE A 256 23.81 -9.82 -1.96
CA PHE A 256 22.98 -8.88 -2.68
C PHE A 256 21.94 -8.17 -1.80
N ILE A 257 21.17 -8.89 -0.97
CA ILE A 257 20.19 -8.25 -0.07
C ILE A 257 20.86 -7.35 0.97
N LYS A 258 22.09 -7.70 1.38
CA LYS A 258 22.95 -6.88 2.22
C LYS A 258 23.40 -5.60 1.52
N ALA A 259 23.85 -5.70 0.27
CA ALA A 259 24.23 -4.54 -0.54
C ALA A 259 23.05 -3.60 -0.77
N TYR A 260 21.88 -4.16 -1.08
CA TYR A 260 20.65 -3.39 -1.26
C TYR A 260 20.24 -2.68 0.05
N SER A 261 20.15 -3.42 1.15
CA SER A 261 19.77 -2.83 2.44
C SER A 261 20.74 -1.72 2.87
N ALA A 262 22.05 -1.92 2.65
CA ALA A 262 23.07 -0.92 2.91
C ALA A 262 22.94 0.32 1.99
N THR A 263 22.55 0.12 0.73
CA THR A 263 22.27 1.21 -0.22
C THR A 263 21.12 2.08 0.28
N LEU A 264 19.99 1.48 0.68
CA LEU A 264 18.83 2.22 1.17
C LEU A 264 19.10 2.96 2.49
N THR A 265 19.90 2.37 3.37
CA THR A 265 20.32 3.00 4.63
C THR A 265 21.50 3.98 4.46
N ARG A 266 21.94 4.23 3.22
CA ARG A 266 23.06 5.11 2.85
C ARG A 266 24.42 4.70 3.44
N ASN A 267 24.59 3.44 3.82
CA ASN A 267 25.89 2.88 4.18
C ASN A 267 26.64 2.41 2.92
N LEU A 268 27.06 3.37 2.09
CA LEU A 268 27.68 3.10 0.78
C LEU A 268 28.95 2.22 0.85
N PRO A 269 29.84 2.34 1.86
CA PRO A 269 31.00 1.44 1.96
C PRO A 269 30.62 -0.03 2.18
N VAL A 270 29.58 -0.28 2.99
CA VAL A 270 29.05 -1.64 3.20
C VAL A 270 28.37 -2.13 1.92
N ALA A 271 27.62 -1.28 1.23
CA ALA A 271 26.98 -1.61 -0.03
C ALA A 271 28.00 -2.02 -1.09
N GLU A 272 29.03 -1.21 -1.30
CA GLU A 272 30.10 -1.46 -2.28
C GLU A 272 30.82 -2.80 -2.03
N ARG A 273 31.19 -3.07 -0.77
CA ARG A 273 31.81 -4.34 -0.38
C ARG A 273 30.95 -5.54 -0.79
N HIS A 274 29.65 -5.46 -0.53
CA HIS A 274 28.75 -6.58 -0.80
C HIS A 274 28.35 -6.68 -2.27
N PHE A 275 28.24 -5.58 -3.02
CA PHE A 275 28.09 -5.63 -4.47
C PHE A 275 29.29 -6.30 -5.13
N LYS A 276 30.52 -6.01 -4.67
CA LYS A 276 31.72 -6.70 -5.13
C LYS A 276 31.67 -8.19 -4.81
N ALA A 277 31.24 -8.56 -3.60
CA ALA A 277 31.14 -9.97 -3.17
C ALA A 277 30.12 -10.77 -4.00
N CYS A 278 29.02 -10.14 -4.45
CA CYS A 278 28.03 -10.78 -5.33
C CYS A 278 28.21 -10.48 -6.82
N GLN A 279 29.35 -9.90 -7.21
CA GLN A 279 29.74 -9.60 -8.60
C GLN A 279 28.74 -8.72 -9.36
N VAL A 280 28.06 -7.80 -8.65
CA VAL A 280 27.18 -6.81 -9.27
C VAL A 280 27.99 -5.55 -9.53
N HIS A 281 28.09 -5.18 -10.81
CA HIS A 281 28.80 -4.01 -11.28
C HIS A 281 28.20 -3.53 -12.60
N GLU A 282 28.59 -2.33 -13.05
CA GLU A 282 28.07 -1.68 -14.27
C GLU A 282 28.10 -2.59 -15.51
N GLY A 283 29.21 -3.31 -15.73
CA GLY A 283 29.38 -4.24 -16.86
C GLY A 283 28.73 -5.62 -16.70
N MET A 284 27.96 -5.89 -15.64
CA MET A 284 27.34 -7.21 -15.44
C MET A 284 26.42 -7.52 -16.63
N PRO A 285 26.46 -8.73 -17.24
CA PRO A 285 25.60 -9.07 -18.35
C PRO A 285 24.13 -9.14 -17.93
N LEU A 286 23.23 -8.78 -18.84
CA LEU A 286 21.80 -9.00 -18.69
C LEU A 286 21.46 -10.33 -19.34
N THR A 287 20.94 -11.26 -18.54
CA THR A 287 20.66 -12.65 -18.95
C THR A 287 19.25 -13.10 -18.60
N ASP A 288 18.72 -12.60 -17.49
CA ASP A 288 17.43 -13.00 -16.92
C ASP A 288 16.84 -11.89 -16.04
N GLU A 289 15.64 -12.13 -15.50
CA GLU A 289 14.95 -11.23 -14.59
C GLU A 289 15.79 -10.85 -13.35
N ASN A 290 16.54 -11.80 -12.79
CA ASN A 290 17.38 -11.55 -11.61
C ASN A 290 18.52 -10.57 -11.92
N SER A 291 19.15 -10.70 -13.10
CA SER A 291 20.16 -9.74 -13.56
C SER A 291 19.59 -8.32 -13.73
N LEU A 292 18.34 -8.19 -14.18
CA LEU A 292 17.65 -6.90 -14.34
C LEU A 292 17.41 -6.24 -12.99
N TYR A 293 16.88 -6.97 -11.99
CA TYR A 293 16.70 -6.42 -10.64
C TYR A 293 18.01 -6.04 -9.97
N ARG A 294 19.05 -6.85 -10.14
CA ARG A 294 20.38 -6.56 -9.58
C ARG A 294 20.94 -5.26 -10.12
N LEU A 295 20.85 -5.05 -11.44
CA LEU A 295 21.34 -3.82 -12.06
C LEU A 295 20.44 -2.61 -11.80
N ASN A 296 19.12 -2.77 -11.72
CA ASN A 296 18.21 -1.69 -11.33
C ASN A 296 18.55 -1.15 -9.93
N LEU A 297 18.87 -2.04 -8.99
CA LEU A 297 19.26 -1.64 -7.64
C LEU A 297 20.68 -1.09 -7.57
N TYR A 298 21.58 -1.60 -8.41
CA TYR A 298 22.91 -1.02 -8.58
C TYR A 298 22.86 0.40 -9.16
N ALA A 299 21.90 0.70 -10.06
CA ALA A 299 21.67 2.06 -10.56
C ALA A 299 21.33 3.03 -9.41
N LEU A 300 20.50 2.62 -8.46
CA LEU A 300 20.23 3.44 -7.25
C LEU A 300 21.50 3.70 -6.44
N PHE A 301 22.36 2.69 -6.26
CA PHE A 301 23.65 2.85 -5.61
C PHE A 301 24.53 3.89 -6.33
N LEU A 302 24.62 3.82 -7.66
CA LEU A 302 25.34 4.79 -8.48
C LEU A 302 24.77 6.22 -8.33
N VAL A 303 23.45 6.38 -8.27
CA VAL A 303 22.82 7.69 -7.99
C VAL A 303 23.25 8.25 -6.64
N LEU A 304 23.32 7.41 -5.61
CA LEU A 304 23.75 7.85 -4.27
C LEU A 304 25.26 8.15 -4.20
N GLN A 305 26.05 7.61 -5.12
CA GLN A 305 27.46 7.97 -5.31
C GLN A 305 27.66 9.24 -6.15
N GLY A 306 26.60 9.86 -6.69
CA GLY A 306 26.72 11.00 -7.61
C GLY A 306 27.18 10.61 -9.02
N ARG A 307 26.87 9.39 -9.46
CA ARG A 307 27.13 8.87 -10.80
C ARG A 307 25.84 8.72 -11.60
N GLU A 308 25.09 9.82 -11.73
CA GLU A 308 23.75 9.82 -12.31
C GLU A 308 23.73 9.41 -13.79
N ASP A 309 24.70 9.88 -14.59
CA ASP A 309 24.76 9.56 -16.02
C ASP A 309 24.99 8.05 -16.24
N THR A 310 25.86 7.44 -15.43
CA THR A 310 26.06 6.00 -15.45
C THR A 310 24.79 5.25 -15.04
N ALA A 311 24.09 5.72 -14.00
CA ALA A 311 22.83 5.12 -13.59
C ALA A 311 21.77 5.20 -14.68
N LEU A 312 21.66 6.32 -15.39
CA LEU A 312 20.74 6.49 -16.51
C LEU A 312 21.08 5.56 -17.68
N ALA A 313 22.36 5.47 -18.06
CA ALA A 313 22.81 4.53 -19.10
C ALA A 313 22.46 3.08 -18.74
N LEU A 314 22.60 2.70 -17.47
CA LEU A 314 22.24 1.38 -16.97
C LEU A 314 20.73 1.11 -17.03
N GLU A 315 19.89 2.06 -16.61
CA GLU A 315 18.43 1.93 -16.69
C GLU A 315 17.93 1.88 -18.14
N MET A 316 18.55 2.64 -19.05
CA MET A 316 18.25 2.57 -20.49
C MET A 316 18.65 1.21 -21.09
N ARG A 317 19.79 0.66 -20.67
CA ARG A 317 20.21 -0.70 -21.08
C ARG A 317 19.24 -1.77 -20.59
N ILE A 318 18.74 -1.66 -19.36
CA ILE A 318 17.68 -2.53 -18.81
C ILE A 318 16.41 -2.42 -19.66
N LYS A 319 15.97 -1.19 -19.98
CA LYS A 319 14.81 -0.94 -20.83
C LYS A 319 14.94 -1.62 -22.20
N THR A 320 16.06 -1.40 -22.90
CA THR A 320 16.30 -2.01 -24.22
C THR A 320 16.28 -3.53 -24.14
N PHE A 321 16.88 -4.13 -23.10
CA PHE A 321 16.85 -5.58 -22.93
C PHE A 321 15.43 -6.13 -22.73
N ILE A 322 14.61 -5.45 -21.91
CA ILE A 322 13.19 -5.80 -21.69
C ILE A 322 12.43 -5.78 -23.02
N GLU A 323 12.64 -4.74 -23.84
CA GLU A 323 11.97 -4.58 -25.14
C GLU A 323 12.41 -5.66 -26.14
N ASP A 324 13.73 -5.88 -26.29
CA ASP A 324 14.30 -6.84 -27.22
C ASP A 324 13.88 -8.29 -26.92
N HIS A 325 13.71 -8.61 -25.63
CA HIS A 325 13.33 -9.95 -25.16
C HIS A 325 11.83 -10.08 -24.83
N GLN A 326 11.04 -9.03 -25.08
CA GLN A 326 9.59 -9.01 -24.84
C GLN A 326 9.21 -9.42 -23.40
N ILE A 327 9.93 -8.91 -22.40
CA ILE A 327 9.64 -9.19 -21.00
C ILE A 327 8.37 -8.45 -20.59
N THR A 328 7.35 -9.19 -20.14
CA THR A 328 6.00 -8.66 -19.84
C THR A 328 5.73 -8.47 -18.34
N ILE A 329 6.79 -8.35 -17.55
CA ILE A 329 6.68 -8.24 -16.09
C ILE A 329 6.36 -6.80 -15.70
N THR A 330 5.08 -6.54 -15.43
CA THR A 330 4.54 -5.21 -15.10
C THR A 330 5.33 -4.48 -14.01
N GLY A 331 5.70 -5.18 -12.92
CA GLY A 331 6.43 -4.58 -11.80
C GLY A 331 7.81 -4.07 -12.18
N LEU A 332 8.54 -4.84 -13.00
CA LEU A 332 9.87 -4.47 -13.47
C LEU A 332 9.81 -3.28 -14.45
N ASN A 333 8.89 -3.31 -15.43
CA ASN A 333 8.69 -2.20 -16.36
C ASN A 333 8.34 -0.90 -15.63
N TYR A 334 7.39 -0.98 -14.70
CA TYR A 334 6.99 0.14 -13.86
C TYR A 334 8.18 0.75 -13.10
N VAL A 335 8.96 -0.07 -12.39
CA VAL A 335 10.09 0.42 -11.59
C VAL A 335 11.19 1.02 -12.48
N ASN A 336 11.52 0.38 -13.60
CA ASN A 336 12.52 0.89 -14.54
C ASN A 336 12.09 2.25 -15.11
N PHE A 337 10.85 2.40 -15.58
CA PHE A 337 10.34 3.68 -16.08
C PHE A 337 10.29 4.76 -14.99
N ILE A 338 9.91 4.43 -13.75
CA ILE A 338 9.97 5.37 -12.61
C ILE A 338 11.40 5.86 -12.37
N ASN A 339 12.40 4.97 -12.41
CA ASN A 339 13.79 5.34 -12.19
C ASN A 339 14.32 6.23 -13.32
N ILE A 340 14.03 5.90 -14.58
CA ILE A 340 14.37 6.71 -15.75
C ILE A 340 13.75 8.11 -15.62
N ALA A 341 12.45 8.20 -15.30
CA ALA A 341 11.75 9.48 -15.14
C ALA A 341 12.40 10.36 -14.05
N ARG A 342 12.80 9.76 -12.92
CA ARG A 342 13.48 10.47 -11.83
C ARG A 342 14.87 10.98 -12.23
N LEU A 343 15.62 10.19 -12.98
CA LEU A 343 16.93 10.55 -13.50
C LEU A 343 16.82 11.72 -14.48
N TYR A 344 15.89 11.66 -15.43
CA TYR A 344 15.61 12.79 -16.34
C TYR A 344 15.17 14.04 -15.60
N LYS A 345 14.29 13.92 -14.58
CA LYS A 345 13.92 15.05 -13.73
C LYS A 345 15.14 15.68 -13.05
N LYS A 346 16.07 14.86 -12.54
CA LYS A 346 17.30 15.31 -11.89
C LYS A 346 18.24 16.00 -12.89
N ALA A 347 18.29 15.51 -14.13
CA ALA A 347 18.98 16.14 -15.25
C ALA A 347 18.25 17.36 -15.84
N LYS A 348 17.11 17.77 -15.27
CA LYS A 348 16.23 18.86 -15.73
C LYS A 348 15.65 18.65 -17.15
N GLN A 349 15.60 17.41 -17.62
CA GLN A 349 14.92 17.01 -18.86
C GLN A 349 13.46 16.66 -18.53
N PHE A 350 12.64 17.69 -18.35
CA PHE A 350 11.33 17.52 -17.74
C PHE A 350 10.30 16.83 -18.66
N ASP A 351 10.37 17.06 -19.97
CA ASP A 351 9.44 16.42 -20.91
C ASP A 351 9.68 14.91 -20.99
N ASP A 352 10.94 14.49 -21.03
CA ASP A 352 11.33 13.07 -20.92
C ASP A 352 10.86 12.48 -19.58
N ALA A 353 11.03 13.22 -18.48
CA ALA A 353 10.54 12.77 -17.18
C ALA A 353 9.02 12.54 -17.17
N LEU A 354 8.23 13.48 -17.73
CA LEU A 354 6.79 13.33 -17.85
C LEU A 354 6.40 12.14 -18.72
N HIS A 355 7.08 11.97 -19.87
CA HIS A 355 6.86 10.83 -20.76
C HIS A 355 7.09 9.49 -20.07
N TYR A 356 8.21 9.33 -19.36
CA TYR A 356 8.52 8.08 -18.66
C TYR A 356 7.63 7.85 -17.44
N TYR A 357 7.17 8.90 -16.75
CA TYR A 357 6.11 8.72 -15.76
C TYR A 357 4.82 8.21 -16.41
N GLU A 358 4.39 8.78 -17.53
CA GLU A 358 3.21 8.29 -18.25
C GLU A 358 3.34 6.81 -18.63
N LEU A 359 4.50 6.39 -19.15
CA LEU A 359 4.78 4.98 -19.45
C LEU A 359 4.69 4.10 -18.20
N ALA A 360 5.35 4.49 -17.10
CA ALA A 360 5.28 3.74 -15.85
C ALA A 360 3.84 3.53 -15.39
N TYR A 361 3.08 4.62 -15.31
CA TYR A 361 1.72 4.59 -14.80
C TYR A 361 0.75 3.85 -15.73
N LYS A 362 1.04 3.84 -17.04
CA LYS A 362 0.34 3.00 -18.01
C LYS A 362 0.53 1.50 -17.75
N GLU A 363 1.71 1.05 -17.31
CA GLU A 363 1.95 -0.38 -16.98
C GLU A 363 1.00 -0.90 -15.90
N ILE A 364 0.62 -0.05 -14.94
CA ILE A 364 -0.28 -0.40 -13.84
C ILE A 364 -1.72 0.11 -14.04
N SER A 365 -2.03 0.68 -15.21
CA SER A 365 -3.36 1.21 -15.56
C SER A 365 -4.38 0.12 -15.91
N GLY A 366 -5.63 0.52 -16.14
CA GLY A 366 -6.75 -0.35 -16.46
C GLY A 366 -7.58 -0.79 -15.25
N GLY A 367 -7.49 -0.15 -14.09
CA GLY A 367 -8.12 -0.56 -12.84
C GLY A 367 -7.12 -1.11 -11.83
N GLY A 368 -5.81 -1.03 -12.11
CA GLY A 368 -4.76 -1.50 -11.21
C GLY A 368 -4.51 -0.54 -10.04
N TYR A 369 -4.85 0.75 -10.15
CA TYR A 369 -4.42 1.78 -9.21
C TYR A 369 -5.04 1.60 -7.82
N THR A 370 -4.20 1.62 -6.79
CA THR A 370 -4.62 1.82 -5.40
C THR A 370 -4.71 3.32 -5.08
N VAL A 371 -5.33 3.67 -3.96
CA VAL A 371 -5.28 5.05 -3.44
C VAL A 371 -3.83 5.53 -3.25
N TYR A 372 -2.92 4.64 -2.85
CA TYR A 372 -1.51 4.98 -2.68
C TYR A 372 -0.79 5.23 -4.01
N ASP A 373 -1.14 4.46 -5.05
CA ASP A 373 -0.63 4.69 -6.41
C ASP A 373 -1.08 6.08 -6.91
N GLN A 374 -2.33 6.48 -6.64
CA GLN A 374 -2.86 7.80 -6.99
C GLN A 374 -2.14 8.95 -6.28
N ILE A 375 -1.92 8.80 -4.97
CA ILE A 375 -1.15 9.77 -4.17
C ILE A 375 0.24 9.93 -4.79
N TYR A 376 0.91 8.81 -5.06
CA TYR A 376 2.27 8.83 -5.58
C TYR A 376 2.37 9.38 -7.01
N TYR A 377 1.42 9.02 -7.88
CA TYR A 377 1.24 9.57 -9.23
C TYR A 377 1.16 11.09 -9.21
N CYS A 378 0.23 11.60 -8.41
CA CYS A 378 0.00 13.02 -8.29
C CYS A 378 1.24 13.76 -7.75
N MET A 379 1.93 13.19 -6.76
CA MET A 379 3.16 13.78 -6.23
C MET A 379 4.30 13.80 -7.24
N ASN A 380 4.46 12.73 -8.04
CA ASN A 380 5.52 12.66 -9.03
C ASN A 380 5.33 13.71 -10.13
N LEU A 381 4.12 13.83 -10.67
CA LEU A 381 3.81 14.84 -11.69
C LEU A 381 3.83 16.26 -11.10
N GLY A 382 3.24 16.47 -9.92
CA GLY A 382 3.29 17.75 -9.22
C GLY A 382 4.71 18.23 -8.98
N ALA A 383 5.63 17.33 -8.62
CA ALA A 383 7.04 17.66 -8.43
C ALA A 383 7.80 17.97 -9.75
N VAL A 384 7.38 17.42 -10.89
CA VAL A 384 7.97 17.77 -12.19
C VAL A 384 7.49 19.14 -12.64
N TYR A 385 6.19 19.42 -12.58
CA TYR A 385 5.64 20.74 -12.91
C TYR A 385 6.16 21.83 -11.97
N GLU A 386 6.35 21.52 -10.68
CA GLU A 386 6.99 22.43 -9.73
C GLU A 386 8.42 22.77 -10.18
N ALA A 387 9.21 21.77 -10.59
CA ALA A 387 10.58 21.96 -11.05
C ALA A 387 10.67 22.72 -12.39
N GLN A 388 9.65 22.62 -13.25
CA GLN A 388 9.51 23.41 -14.47
C GLN A 388 9.12 24.88 -14.21
N GLY A 389 8.66 25.22 -12.99
CA GLY A 389 8.07 26.54 -12.69
C GLY A 389 6.59 26.67 -13.08
N HIS A 390 5.94 25.58 -13.50
CA HIS A 390 4.51 25.53 -13.82
C HIS A 390 3.68 25.38 -12.53
N HIS A 391 3.66 26.42 -11.69
CA HIS A 391 3.10 26.37 -10.34
C HIS A 391 1.60 26.05 -10.28
N GLU A 392 0.80 26.50 -11.25
CA GLU A 392 -0.64 26.18 -11.32
C GLU A 392 -0.88 24.68 -11.55
N ASN A 393 -0.22 24.08 -12.55
CA ASN A 393 -0.30 22.64 -12.81
C ASN A 393 0.19 21.85 -11.60
N ALA A 394 1.32 22.26 -11.02
CA ALA A 394 1.85 21.64 -9.81
C ALA A 394 0.83 21.69 -8.66
N LEU A 395 0.17 22.83 -8.44
CA LEU A 395 -0.86 22.99 -7.42
C LEU A 395 -2.00 22.00 -7.64
N HIS A 396 -2.53 21.85 -8.86
CA HIS A 396 -3.59 20.89 -9.15
C HIS A 396 -3.20 19.45 -8.82
N PHE A 397 -2.00 19.02 -9.21
CA PHE A 397 -1.52 17.67 -8.88
C PHE A 397 -1.33 17.48 -7.37
N TRP A 398 -0.77 18.46 -6.66
CA TRP A 398 -0.64 18.39 -5.21
C TRP A 398 -1.99 18.43 -4.47
N VAL A 399 -2.99 19.13 -5.01
CA VAL A 399 -4.37 19.11 -4.49
C VAL A 399 -4.96 17.71 -4.66
N ASN A 400 -4.76 17.05 -5.80
CA ASN A 400 -5.23 15.68 -6.00
C ASN A 400 -4.52 14.68 -5.06
N ALA A 401 -3.22 14.84 -4.84
CA ALA A 401 -2.50 14.05 -3.85
C ALA A 401 -3.12 14.23 -2.45
N ALA A 402 -3.40 15.48 -2.05
CA ALA A 402 -4.07 15.79 -0.80
C ALA A 402 -5.50 15.25 -0.73
N LEU A 403 -6.24 15.29 -1.84
CA LEU A 403 -7.60 14.76 -1.94
C LEU A 403 -7.63 13.24 -1.70
N HIS A 404 -6.77 12.49 -2.39
CA HIS A 404 -6.65 11.04 -2.17
C HIS A 404 -6.13 10.71 -0.77
N TRP A 405 -5.22 11.51 -0.22
CA TRP A 405 -4.76 11.38 1.16
C TRP A 405 -5.86 11.65 2.19
N LEU A 406 -6.69 12.67 1.97
CA LEU A 406 -7.82 13.02 2.82
C LEU A 406 -8.92 11.93 2.79
N ALA A 407 -9.09 11.31 1.63
CA ALA A 407 -10.02 10.21 1.37
C ALA A 407 -9.50 8.82 1.79
N CYS A 408 -8.20 8.70 2.12
CA CYS A 408 -7.56 7.44 2.45
C CYS A 408 -8.08 6.86 3.78
N ASP A 409 -8.62 5.64 3.73
CA ASP A 409 -9.14 4.94 4.91
C ASP A 409 -8.04 4.41 5.84
N ASN A 410 -6.84 4.13 5.29
CA ASN A 410 -5.71 3.60 6.04
C ASN A 410 -4.42 4.35 5.72
N PRO A 411 -4.19 5.53 6.33
CA PRO A 411 -2.97 6.30 6.08
C PRO A 411 -1.70 5.52 6.47
N TYR A 412 -1.78 4.63 7.46
CA TYR A 412 -0.63 3.85 7.95
C TYR A 412 -0.12 2.80 6.94
N ALA A 413 -0.95 2.43 5.97
CA ALA A 413 -0.56 1.52 4.90
C ALA A 413 0.15 2.23 3.74
N LEU A 414 0.35 3.55 3.78
CA LEU A 414 1.11 4.26 2.75
C LEU A 414 2.50 3.62 2.54
N SER A 415 2.85 3.33 1.28
CA SER A 415 4.13 2.73 0.94
C SER A 415 5.31 3.65 1.26
N TRP A 416 6.50 3.06 1.42
CA TRP A 416 7.67 3.80 1.90
C TRP A 416 8.10 4.94 0.96
N ARG A 417 7.98 4.78 -0.37
CA ARG A 417 8.40 5.81 -1.34
C ARG A 417 7.62 7.14 -1.17
N PRO A 418 6.28 7.15 -1.15
CA PRO A 418 5.50 8.33 -0.78
C PRO A 418 5.80 8.86 0.62
N ARG A 419 6.03 7.97 1.62
CA ARG A 419 6.35 8.39 2.99
C ARG A 419 7.61 9.25 3.08
N LEU A 420 8.67 8.88 2.35
CA LEU A 420 9.91 9.67 2.30
C LEU A 420 9.68 11.11 1.80
N ILE A 421 8.64 11.33 0.99
CA ILE A 421 8.31 12.66 0.47
C ILE A 421 7.32 13.37 1.40
N LEU A 422 6.17 12.75 1.71
CA LEU A 422 5.09 13.38 2.48
C LEU A 422 5.45 13.64 3.94
N ALA A 423 6.13 12.70 4.58
CA ALA A 423 6.51 12.82 5.98
C ALA A 423 7.98 13.24 6.15
N GLN A 424 8.71 13.43 5.04
CA GLN A 424 10.16 13.71 5.05
C GLN A 424 10.94 12.69 5.88
N GLU A 425 10.44 11.45 5.92
CA GLU A 425 11.02 10.34 6.67
C GLU A 425 12.34 9.89 6.05
N LYS A 426 13.19 9.27 6.87
CA LYS A 426 14.31 8.46 6.39
C LYS A 426 13.85 7.01 6.21
N ILE A 427 14.63 6.21 5.48
CA ILE A 427 14.37 4.77 5.37
C ILE A 427 14.28 4.09 6.74
N THR A 428 15.05 4.55 7.72
CA THR A 428 15.00 4.03 9.10
C THR A 428 13.68 4.33 9.83
N ASP A 429 12.93 5.35 9.38
CA ASP A 429 11.68 5.76 10.01
C ASP A 429 10.46 5.02 9.46
N ILE A 430 10.56 4.37 8.28
CA ILE A 430 9.42 3.74 7.59
C ILE A 430 8.82 2.56 8.38
N LEU A 431 9.58 2.03 9.35
CA LEU A 431 9.12 0.98 10.24
C LEU A 431 8.23 1.51 11.35
N LYS A 432 8.38 2.77 11.74
CA LYS A 432 7.51 3.43 12.72
C LYS A 432 6.14 3.70 12.11
N PRO A 433 5.07 3.75 12.92
CA PRO A 433 3.79 4.22 12.45
C PRO A 433 3.89 5.63 11.85
N LEU A 434 3.26 5.81 10.70
CA LEU A 434 3.29 7.08 9.97
C LEU A 434 2.69 8.20 10.82
N SER A 435 3.40 9.32 10.94
CA SER A 435 2.83 10.52 11.53
C SER A 435 1.86 11.19 10.55
N VAL A 436 0.57 10.88 10.69
CA VAL A 436 -0.50 11.42 9.84
C VAL A 436 -0.51 12.96 9.87
N ALA A 437 -0.32 13.55 11.05
CA ALA A 437 -0.27 15.01 11.21
C ALA A 437 0.91 15.65 10.47
N GLN A 438 2.09 15.02 10.45
CA GLN A 438 3.23 15.52 9.68
C GLN A 438 2.97 15.51 8.17
N ALA A 439 2.35 14.44 7.67
CA ALA A 439 1.94 14.36 6.26
C ALA A 439 0.87 15.41 5.92
N ASP A 440 -0.12 15.62 6.81
CA ASP A 440 -1.13 16.68 6.65
C ASP A 440 -0.47 18.08 6.59
N ASP A 441 0.46 18.38 7.52
CA ASP A 441 1.17 19.65 7.58
C ASP A 441 2.11 19.88 6.40
N PHE A 442 2.75 18.82 5.90
CA PHE A 442 3.56 18.89 4.69
C PHE A 442 2.70 19.27 3.47
N LEU A 443 1.61 18.55 3.23
CA LEU A 443 0.70 18.83 2.12
C LEU A 443 0.15 20.24 2.22
N TYR A 444 -0.32 20.66 3.39
CA TYR A 444 -0.84 22.01 3.59
C TYR A 444 0.20 23.08 3.25
N ARG A 445 1.44 22.96 3.77
CA ARG A 445 2.52 23.91 3.47
C ARG A 445 2.89 23.90 1.98
N LYS A 446 2.96 22.73 1.36
CA LYS A 446 3.27 22.59 -0.08
C LYS A 446 2.22 23.30 -0.94
N LEU A 447 0.93 23.11 -0.62
CA LEU A 447 -0.17 23.78 -1.32
C LEU A 447 -0.10 25.30 -1.14
N MET A 448 0.13 25.80 0.08
CA MET A 448 0.29 27.23 0.34
C MET A 448 1.48 27.83 -0.43
N GLN A 449 2.61 27.14 -0.46
CA GLN A 449 3.80 27.59 -1.20
C GLN A 449 3.53 27.72 -2.70
N LEU A 450 2.89 26.71 -3.30
CA LEU A 450 2.55 26.72 -4.73
C LEU A 450 1.50 27.78 -5.06
N LEU A 451 0.55 28.01 -4.16
CA LEU A 451 -0.44 29.06 -4.30
C LEU A 451 0.23 30.44 -4.36
N THR A 452 1.11 30.74 -3.39
CA THR A 452 1.87 31.98 -3.35
C THR A 452 2.77 32.13 -4.58
N ALA A 453 3.50 31.09 -4.96
CA ALA A 453 4.40 31.11 -6.11
C ALA A 453 3.64 31.28 -7.44
N GLY A 454 2.42 30.76 -7.54
CA GLY A 454 1.54 30.92 -8.70
C GLY A 454 0.75 32.22 -8.72
N GLY A 455 0.84 33.08 -7.70
CA GLY A 455 0.04 34.31 -7.60
C GLY A 455 -1.47 34.04 -7.53
N MET A 456 -1.87 32.88 -7.01
CA MET A 456 -3.27 32.49 -6.87
C MET A 456 -3.77 32.86 -5.47
N ASP A 457 -5.07 33.16 -5.35
CA ASP A 457 -5.72 33.42 -4.06
C ASP A 457 -6.72 32.29 -3.74
N VAL A 458 -6.68 31.77 -2.50
CA VAL A 458 -7.78 30.94 -1.97
C VAL A 458 -8.76 31.83 -1.22
N PRO A 459 -10.07 31.74 -1.52
CA PRO A 459 -11.10 32.46 -0.83
C PRO A 459 -11.03 32.28 0.70
N ALA A 460 -11.33 33.37 1.40
CA ALA A 460 -11.36 33.41 2.86
C ALA A 460 -12.62 32.74 3.46
N ASP A 461 -13.44 32.07 2.66
CA ASP A 461 -14.69 31.42 3.11
C ASP A 461 -14.40 30.40 4.22
N LYS A 462 -14.69 30.79 5.47
CA LYS A 462 -14.36 29.98 6.65
C LYS A 462 -15.37 28.86 6.91
N GLU A 463 -16.49 28.85 6.21
CA GLU A 463 -17.61 27.95 6.50
C GLU A 463 -17.62 26.68 5.63
N CYS A 464 -16.80 26.63 4.57
CA CYS A 464 -16.73 25.46 3.69
C CYS A 464 -15.80 24.36 4.25
N LEU A 465 -16.40 23.25 4.73
CA LEU A 465 -15.68 22.06 5.18
C LEU A 465 -16.33 20.78 4.65
N TYR A 466 -15.66 20.10 3.71
CA TYR A 466 -16.09 18.82 3.16
C TYR A 466 -15.36 17.66 3.83
N GLY A 467 -16.09 16.61 4.21
CA GLY A 467 -15.55 15.28 4.45
C GLY A 467 -15.12 14.60 3.15
N PHE A 468 -14.09 13.75 3.20
CA PHE A 468 -13.60 13.02 2.03
C PHE A 468 -13.60 11.51 2.28
N THR A 469 -14.02 10.74 1.29
CA THR A 469 -14.05 9.27 1.34
C THR A 469 -13.66 8.64 0.00
N ALA A 470 -12.82 7.61 0.04
CA ALA A 470 -12.58 6.73 -1.11
C ALA A 470 -13.47 5.48 -1.08
N LYS A 471 -14.17 5.24 0.04
CA LYS A 471 -15.15 4.16 0.15
C LYS A 471 -16.34 4.48 -0.75
N LYS A 472 -16.69 3.52 -1.62
CA LYS A 472 -17.85 3.64 -2.50
C LYS A 472 -19.11 3.92 -1.68
N THR A 473 -19.88 4.87 -2.19
CA THR A 473 -21.16 5.32 -1.65
C THR A 473 -22.09 5.68 -2.81
N ALA A 474 -23.38 5.79 -2.53
CA ALA A 474 -24.31 6.39 -3.47
C ALA A 474 -23.90 7.85 -3.73
N VAL A 475 -23.70 8.19 -4.99
CA VAL A 475 -23.32 9.54 -5.43
C VAL A 475 -24.52 10.24 -6.04
N ASN A 476 -24.59 11.56 -5.89
CA ASN A 476 -25.68 12.37 -6.44
C ASN A 476 -25.18 13.24 -7.60
N THR A 477 -24.20 14.11 -7.34
CA THR A 477 -23.73 15.07 -8.34
C THR A 477 -22.24 14.90 -8.59
N ALA A 478 -21.84 14.83 -9.86
CA ALA A 478 -20.44 14.88 -10.26
C ALA A 478 -19.99 16.32 -10.51
N TYR A 479 -18.80 16.66 -10.03
CA TYR A 479 -18.14 17.93 -10.29
C TYR A 479 -16.78 17.64 -10.91
N ALA A 480 -16.54 18.21 -12.09
CA ALA A 480 -15.33 17.96 -12.86
C ALA A 480 -14.69 19.25 -13.40
N ASN A 481 -13.37 19.25 -13.50
CA ASN A 481 -12.54 20.21 -14.23
C ASN A 481 -11.34 19.46 -14.86
N ARG A 482 -10.48 20.15 -15.61
CA ARG A 482 -9.31 19.61 -16.35
C ARG A 482 -8.36 18.73 -15.53
N HIS A 483 -8.43 18.78 -14.20
CA HIS A 483 -7.51 18.03 -13.35
C HIS A 483 -8.17 17.37 -12.16
N VAL A 484 -9.49 17.47 -11.97
CA VAL A 484 -10.13 16.93 -10.77
C VAL A 484 -11.56 16.53 -11.08
N MET A 485 -11.96 15.39 -10.54
CA MET A 485 -13.34 14.93 -10.55
C MET A 485 -13.69 14.38 -9.18
N VAL A 486 -14.77 14.90 -8.61
CA VAL A 486 -15.30 14.47 -7.30
C VAL A 486 -16.81 14.34 -7.38
N TYR A 487 -17.37 13.61 -6.42
CA TYR A 487 -18.80 13.35 -6.38
C TYR A 487 -19.37 13.76 -5.03
N SER A 488 -20.49 14.46 -5.01
CA SER A 488 -21.25 14.63 -3.78
C SER A 488 -21.96 13.33 -3.41
N THR A 489 -22.11 13.10 -2.12
CA THR A 489 -22.87 11.98 -1.57
C THR A 489 -23.80 12.47 -0.47
N ALA A 490 -24.95 11.79 -0.31
CA ALA A 490 -25.84 11.98 0.83
C ALA A 490 -25.36 11.21 2.08
N ALA A 491 -24.31 10.39 1.96
CA ALA A 491 -23.78 9.65 3.09
C ALA A 491 -23.18 10.60 4.13
N SER A 492 -23.50 10.35 5.39
CA SER A 492 -22.73 10.90 6.49
C SER A 492 -21.44 10.11 6.67
N LEU A 493 -20.34 10.80 6.97
CA LEU A 493 -19.20 10.12 7.55
C LEU A 493 -19.60 9.67 8.96
N PRO A 494 -19.20 8.47 9.40
CA PRO A 494 -19.30 8.12 10.82
C PRO A 494 -18.64 9.23 11.63
N SER A 495 -19.20 9.58 12.79
CA SER A 495 -18.63 10.58 13.71
C SER A 495 -17.18 10.18 13.99
N ARG A 496 -16.25 10.79 13.26
CA ARG A 496 -14.82 10.48 13.34
C ARG A 496 -14.29 11.08 14.65
N PRO A 497 -13.26 10.47 15.26
CA PRO A 497 -12.56 11.08 16.38
C PRO A 497 -12.05 12.48 15.99
N ASP A 498 -11.88 13.34 17.00
CA ASP A 498 -11.36 14.70 16.84
C ASP A 498 -10.13 14.70 15.92
N PHE A 499 -10.31 15.23 14.71
CA PHE A 499 -9.22 15.33 13.76
C PHE A 499 -8.11 16.21 14.33
N SER A 500 -6.86 15.85 14.05
CA SER A 500 -5.74 16.71 14.42
C SER A 500 -5.93 18.12 13.81
N PRO A 501 -5.44 19.18 14.47
CA PRO A 501 -5.49 20.52 13.91
C PRO A 501 -4.84 20.62 12.52
N ALA A 502 -3.81 19.82 12.25
CA ALA A 502 -3.16 19.72 10.95
C ALA A 502 -4.11 19.20 9.86
N ARG A 503 -4.83 18.10 10.15
CA ARG A 503 -5.84 17.53 9.26
C ARG A 503 -6.95 18.53 8.95
N GLN A 504 -7.46 19.22 9.97
CA GLN A 504 -8.52 20.22 9.80
C GLN A 504 -8.08 21.37 8.89
N ARG A 505 -6.84 21.88 9.05
CA ARG A 505 -6.28 22.92 8.18
C ARG A 505 -6.16 22.46 6.73
N LEU A 506 -5.60 21.27 6.51
CA LEU A 506 -5.47 20.70 5.16
C LEU A 506 -6.84 20.50 4.52
N GLN A 507 -7.78 19.91 5.27
CA GLN A 507 -9.15 19.66 4.81
C GLN A 507 -9.84 20.98 4.42
N ALA A 508 -9.83 21.98 5.29
CA ALA A 508 -10.42 23.28 5.03
C ALA A 508 -9.77 23.98 3.81
N PHE A 509 -8.46 23.84 3.61
CA PHE A 509 -7.81 24.35 2.41
C PHE A 509 -8.35 23.66 1.15
N VAL A 510 -8.32 22.32 1.11
CA VAL A 510 -8.77 21.55 -0.06
C VAL A 510 -10.25 21.79 -0.34
N SER A 511 -11.11 21.86 0.69
CA SER A 511 -12.53 22.15 0.51
C SER A 511 -12.78 23.51 -0.15
N ARG A 512 -12.11 24.58 0.32
CA ARG A 512 -12.24 25.92 -0.28
C ARG A 512 -11.72 25.97 -1.71
N PHE A 513 -10.57 25.33 -1.96
CA PHE A 513 -10.01 25.22 -3.30
C PHE A 513 -10.98 24.53 -4.26
N LEU A 514 -11.59 23.41 -3.85
CA LEU A 514 -12.57 22.68 -4.65
C LEU A 514 -13.85 23.48 -4.86
N LYS A 515 -14.41 24.09 -3.80
CA LYS A 515 -15.64 24.90 -3.90
C LYS A 515 -15.48 26.00 -4.96
N GLN A 516 -14.35 26.70 -4.96
CA GLN A 516 -14.05 27.73 -5.95
C GLN A 516 -13.79 27.15 -7.35
N THR A 517 -12.88 26.19 -7.46
CA THR A 517 -12.41 25.64 -8.75
C THR A 517 -13.51 24.90 -9.50
N LEU A 518 -14.45 24.30 -8.77
CA LEU A 518 -15.56 23.53 -9.31
C LEU A 518 -16.90 24.29 -9.27
N ALA A 519 -16.93 25.49 -8.70
CA ALA A 519 -18.13 26.29 -8.43
C ALA A 519 -19.26 25.46 -7.78
N MET A 520 -18.93 24.79 -6.67
CA MET A 520 -19.85 23.88 -5.98
C MET A 520 -20.89 24.66 -5.16
N ASP A 521 -22.12 24.13 -5.11
CA ASP A 521 -23.20 24.65 -4.28
C ASP A 521 -23.00 24.33 -2.78
N GLU A 522 -23.66 25.08 -1.89
CA GLU A 522 -23.30 25.22 -0.46
C GLU A 522 -23.80 24.08 0.47
N ASN A 523 -24.36 22.99 -0.05
CA ASN A 523 -25.07 22.00 0.78
C ASN A 523 -24.43 20.61 0.88
N HIS A 524 -23.21 20.42 0.38
CA HIS A 524 -22.53 19.10 0.44
C HIS A 524 -21.68 18.99 1.71
N THR A 525 -21.83 17.88 2.44
CA THR A 525 -21.01 17.61 3.64
C THR A 525 -19.89 16.61 3.35
N VAL A 526 -20.06 15.72 2.37
CA VAL A 526 -19.10 14.66 2.05
C VAL A 526 -18.91 14.54 0.55
N LEU A 527 -17.65 14.39 0.14
CA LEU A 527 -17.23 14.14 -1.23
C LEU A 527 -16.59 12.75 -1.36
N TYR A 528 -17.08 11.98 -2.33
CA TYR A 528 -16.47 10.75 -2.79
C TYR A 528 -15.37 11.05 -3.81
N VAL A 529 -14.21 10.45 -3.58
CA VAL A 529 -13.02 10.56 -4.41
C VAL A 529 -12.80 9.23 -5.10
N ASP A 530 -13.03 9.18 -6.40
CA ASP A 530 -12.94 7.93 -7.16
C ASP A 530 -11.48 7.55 -7.41
N SER A 531 -10.96 6.63 -6.59
CA SER A 531 -9.61 6.09 -6.76
C SER A 531 -9.44 5.23 -8.01
N GLY A 532 -10.54 4.79 -8.63
CA GLY A 532 -10.53 4.03 -9.88
C GLY A 532 -10.35 4.91 -11.13
N GLN A 533 -10.44 6.23 -11.00
CA GLN A 533 -10.15 7.14 -12.11
C GLN A 533 -8.66 7.38 -12.26
N GLU A 534 -8.08 6.78 -13.28
CA GLU A 534 -6.62 6.85 -13.53
C GLU A 534 -6.20 8.09 -14.33
N ARG A 535 -7.15 8.89 -14.80
CA ARG A 535 -6.89 10.11 -15.59
C ARG A 535 -7.56 11.32 -14.96
N LEU A 536 -6.79 12.40 -14.86
CA LEU A 536 -7.24 13.66 -14.28
C LEU A 536 -7.80 14.64 -15.33
N ASP A 537 -7.41 14.50 -16.59
CA ASP A 537 -7.89 15.35 -17.69
C ASP A 537 -9.05 14.67 -18.43
N VAL A 538 -10.25 15.19 -18.18
CA VAL A 538 -11.51 14.71 -18.76
C VAL A 538 -12.17 15.85 -19.52
N SER A 539 -12.63 15.55 -20.74
CA SER A 539 -13.49 16.46 -21.50
C SER A 539 -14.89 16.58 -20.88
N ALA A 540 -15.70 17.54 -21.33
CA ALA A 540 -17.07 17.70 -20.82
C ALA A 540 -17.95 16.47 -21.11
N ASP A 541 -17.83 15.88 -22.30
CA ASP A 541 -18.58 14.68 -22.67
C ASP A 541 -18.10 13.45 -21.88
N GLU A 542 -16.79 13.33 -21.61
CA GLU A 542 -16.25 12.26 -20.75
C GLU A 542 -16.68 12.43 -19.29
N ALA A 543 -16.58 13.63 -18.73
CA ALA A 543 -17.03 13.90 -17.36
C ALA A 543 -18.50 13.54 -17.19
N PHE A 544 -19.33 13.91 -18.16
CA PHE A 544 -20.73 13.54 -18.18
C PHE A 544 -20.94 12.03 -18.27
N LEU A 545 -20.25 11.37 -19.20
CA LEU A 545 -20.36 9.93 -19.39
C LEU A 545 -20.00 9.16 -18.11
N ILE A 546 -18.91 9.56 -17.46
CA ILE A 546 -18.46 8.98 -16.20
C ILE A 546 -19.46 9.25 -15.08
N ALA A 547 -20.05 10.45 -15.01
CA ALA A 547 -21.10 10.79 -14.06
C ALA A 547 -22.35 9.91 -14.26
N ALA A 548 -22.79 9.73 -15.51
CA ALA A 548 -23.95 8.91 -15.86
C ALA A 548 -23.73 7.43 -15.50
N ILE A 549 -22.55 6.89 -15.80
CA ILE A 549 -22.15 5.52 -15.43
C ILE A 549 -22.17 5.32 -13.92
N ASN A 550 -21.76 6.34 -13.15
CA ASN A 550 -21.79 6.32 -11.68
C ASN A 550 -23.18 6.59 -11.09
N GLY A 551 -24.20 6.79 -11.93
CA GLY A 551 -25.58 7.02 -11.49
C GLY A 551 -25.84 8.43 -10.93
N CYS A 552 -25.04 9.42 -11.33
CA CYS A 552 -25.26 10.80 -10.90
C CYS A 552 -26.49 11.41 -11.58
N GLU A 553 -27.27 12.19 -10.82
CA GLU A 553 -28.43 12.96 -11.30
C GLU A 553 -28.00 14.25 -12.01
N ALA A 554 -26.83 14.78 -11.65
CA ALA A 554 -26.28 16.00 -12.24
C ALA A 554 -24.77 15.89 -12.46
N CYS A 555 -24.28 16.59 -13.49
CA CYS A 555 -22.86 16.75 -13.78
C CYS A 555 -22.55 18.23 -14.02
N TYR A 556 -21.54 18.73 -13.33
CA TYR A 556 -21.00 20.07 -13.52
C TYR A 556 -19.60 19.96 -14.09
N TYR A 557 -19.33 20.66 -15.18
CA TYR A 557 -18.00 20.75 -15.78
C TYR A 557 -17.56 22.21 -15.82
N ARG A 558 -16.45 22.53 -15.14
CA ARG A 558 -15.95 23.90 -14.97
C ARG A 558 -17.01 24.85 -14.43
N GLY A 559 -17.73 24.40 -13.40
CA GLY A 559 -18.79 25.15 -12.74
C GLY A 559 -20.09 25.32 -13.53
N ARG A 560 -20.17 24.79 -14.76
CA ARG A 560 -21.39 24.84 -15.57
C ARG A 560 -22.11 23.51 -15.47
N ARG A 561 -23.40 23.56 -15.09
CA ARG A 561 -24.27 22.39 -15.16
C ARG A 561 -24.39 21.95 -16.61
N LEU A 562 -24.05 20.71 -16.90
CA LEU A 562 -24.28 20.13 -18.20
C LEU A 562 -25.77 19.76 -18.30
N ALA A 563 -26.55 20.60 -19.00
CA ALA A 563 -27.95 20.31 -19.31
C ALA A 563 -27.98 19.30 -20.46
N LEU A 564 -28.48 18.10 -20.20
CA LEU A 564 -28.42 17.01 -21.16
C LEU A 564 -29.78 16.34 -21.28
N SER A 565 -30.29 16.30 -22.51
CA SER A 565 -31.46 15.52 -22.85
C SER A 565 -31.16 14.04 -22.66
N GLU A 566 -32.17 13.25 -22.31
CA GLU A 566 -32.05 11.79 -22.27
C GLU A 566 -31.56 11.21 -23.61
N GLU A 567 -31.84 11.88 -24.73
CA GLU A 567 -31.31 11.52 -26.05
C GLU A 567 -29.78 11.60 -26.11
N LYS A 568 -29.16 12.72 -25.69
CA LYS A 568 -27.69 12.85 -25.69
C LYS A 568 -27.05 11.90 -24.69
N LYS A 569 -27.70 11.65 -23.55
CA LYS A 569 -27.26 10.65 -22.58
C LYS A 569 -27.21 9.25 -23.19
N ASN A 570 -28.29 8.83 -23.83
CA ASN A 570 -28.38 7.54 -24.48
C ASN A 570 -27.38 7.42 -25.64
N ALA A 571 -27.20 8.48 -26.43
CA ALA A 571 -26.21 8.51 -27.51
C ALA A 571 -24.78 8.29 -26.98
N LEU A 572 -24.37 9.00 -25.93
CA LEU A 572 -23.03 8.84 -25.34
C LEU A 572 -22.85 7.47 -24.68
N LEU A 573 -23.86 6.98 -23.95
CA LEU A 573 -23.82 5.63 -23.36
C LEU A 573 -23.75 4.54 -24.43
N ASN A 574 -24.37 4.74 -25.60
CA ASN A 574 -24.29 3.80 -26.71
C ASN A 574 -22.87 3.65 -27.26
N GLU A 575 -22.01 4.65 -27.08
CA GLU A 575 -20.60 4.64 -27.49
C GLU A 575 -19.65 4.11 -26.40
N VAL A 576 -20.17 3.74 -25.23
CA VAL A 576 -19.37 3.11 -24.17
C VAL A 576 -19.21 1.64 -24.46
N GLN A 577 -17.96 1.21 -24.56
CA GLN A 577 -17.59 -0.19 -24.57
C GLN A 577 -17.18 -0.63 -23.15
N VAL A 578 -17.79 -1.71 -22.69
CA VAL A 578 -17.43 -2.41 -21.47
C VAL A 578 -16.46 -3.53 -21.84
N GLN A 579 -15.30 -3.57 -21.19
CA GLN A 579 -14.26 -4.57 -21.41
C GLN A 579 -13.79 -5.15 -20.08
N LEU A 580 -13.22 -6.36 -20.11
CA LEU A 580 -12.40 -6.83 -18.99
C LEU A 580 -11.20 -5.90 -18.84
N THR A 581 -10.79 -5.67 -17.60
CA THR A 581 -9.56 -4.90 -17.36
C THR A 581 -8.35 -5.59 -17.99
N PRO A 582 -7.41 -4.83 -18.59
CA PRO A 582 -6.11 -5.38 -19.00
C PRO A 582 -5.22 -5.75 -17.81
N ALA A 583 -5.58 -5.35 -16.57
CA ALA A 583 -4.85 -5.72 -15.37
C ALA A 583 -5.05 -7.19 -14.98
N ILE A 584 -6.09 -7.86 -15.50
CA ILE A 584 -6.30 -9.30 -15.33
C ILE A 584 -5.36 -10.04 -16.28
N GLN A 585 -4.47 -10.84 -15.71
CA GLN A 585 -3.57 -11.73 -16.42
C GLN A 585 -4.29 -13.00 -16.87
N SER A 586 -5.10 -13.61 -15.99
CA SER A 586 -5.86 -14.82 -16.31
C SER A 586 -7.14 -14.97 -15.49
N ILE A 587 -8.07 -15.76 -16.04
CA ILE A 587 -9.36 -16.09 -15.42
C ILE A 587 -9.52 -17.60 -15.45
N GLU A 588 -9.50 -18.23 -14.28
CA GLU A 588 -9.61 -19.67 -14.09
C GLU A 588 -10.99 -20.04 -13.53
N ALA A 589 -11.64 -21.03 -14.13
CA ALA A 589 -12.85 -21.62 -13.57
C ALA A 589 -12.48 -22.56 -12.42
N LYS A 590 -13.08 -22.35 -11.24
CA LYS A 590 -12.98 -23.24 -10.08
C LYS A 590 -14.40 -23.61 -9.63
N GLU A 591 -14.51 -24.63 -8.79
CA GLU A 591 -15.80 -25.03 -8.23
C GLU A 591 -16.48 -23.82 -7.57
N GLY A 592 -17.71 -23.49 -7.97
CA GLY A 592 -18.46 -22.37 -7.41
C GLY A 592 -17.95 -20.96 -7.73
N GLY A 593 -17.07 -20.75 -8.73
CA GLY A 593 -16.70 -19.39 -9.12
C GLY A 593 -15.58 -19.23 -10.16
N PHE A 594 -15.17 -17.98 -10.36
CA PHE A 594 -13.95 -17.62 -11.08
C PHE A 594 -12.86 -17.15 -10.12
N GLU A 595 -11.65 -17.61 -10.36
CA GLU A 595 -10.43 -17.06 -9.78
C GLU A 595 -9.81 -16.10 -10.79
N LEU A 596 -9.72 -14.83 -10.41
CA LEU A 596 -9.13 -13.78 -11.22
C LEU A 596 -7.69 -13.55 -10.76
N LYS A 597 -6.73 -13.81 -11.65
CA LYS A 597 -5.32 -13.51 -11.43
C LYS A 597 -4.96 -12.24 -12.17
N TYR A 598 -4.41 -11.29 -11.45
CA TYR A 598 -3.97 -9.99 -11.94
C TYR A 598 -2.45 -9.99 -12.08
N HIS A 599 -1.93 -9.09 -12.94
CA HIS A 599 -0.49 -8.85 -13.02
C HIS A 599 0.13 -8.39 -11.69
N ARG A 600 -0.70 -7.81 -10.81
CA ARG A 600 -0.37 -7.46 -9.43
C ARG A 600 -1.16 -8.37 -8.49
N SER A 601 -0.50 -9.38 -7.95
CA SER A 601 -1.12 -10.49 -7.21
C SER A 601 -1.95 -10.10 -5.99
N PHE A 602 -1.66 -8.96 -5.35
CA PHE A 602 -2.49 -8.47 -4.25
C PHE A 602 -3.91 -8.03 -4.68
N LEU A 603 -4.16 -7.90 -5.98
CA LEU A 603 -5.50 -7.68 -6.54
C LEU A 603 -6.23 -9.00 -6.83
N ASN A 604 -5.55 -10.15 -6.74
CA ASN A 604 -6.16 -11.47 -6.98
C ASN A 604 -7.38 -11.66 -6.09
N LYS A 605 -8.45 -12.18 -6.68
CA LYS A 605 -9.71 -12.39 -5.98
C LYS A 605 -10.55 -13.47 -6.63
N ARG A 606 -11.42 -14.06 -5.81
CA ARG A 606 -12.45 -14.99 -6.25
C ARG A 606 -13.78 -14.29 -6.42
N LEU A 607 -14.47 -14.58 -7.52
CA LEU A 607 -15.84 -14.17 -7.77
C LEU A 607 -16.74 -15.39 -7.72
N SER A 608 -17.76 -15.34 -6.87
CA SER A 608 -18.78 -16.39 -6.71
C SER A 608 -20.18 -15.94 -7.13
N ASP A 609 -20.37 -14.65 -7.41
CA ASP A 609 -21.68 -14.11 -7.82
C ASP A 609 -22.07 -14.63 -9.22
N PRO A 610 -23.20 -15.34 -9.38
CA PRO A 610 -23.58 -15.94 -10.65
C PRO A 610 -23.74 -14.93 -11.80
N LEU A 611 -24.27 -13.74 -11.50
CA LEU A 611 -24.48 -12.70 -12.51
C LEU A 611 -23.14 -12.12 -13.00
N ALA A 612 -22.23 -11.82 -12.07
CA ALA A 612 -20.87 -11.42 -12.39
C ALA A 612 -20.13 -12.47 -13.24
N ILE A 613 -20.26 -13.75 -12.90
CA ILE A 613 -19.66 -14.87 -13.64
C ILE A 613 -20.19 -14.89 -15.08
N GLU A 614 -21.50 -14.75 -15.28
CA GLU A 614 -22.10 -14.74 -16.62
C GLU A 614 -21.64 -13.53 -17.45
N LEU A 615 -21.57 -12.34 -16.83
CA LEU A 615 -21.06 -11.14 -17.49
C LEU A 615 -19.61 -11.30 -17.92
N ILE A 616 -18.76 -11.90 -17.08
CA ILE A 616 -17.36 -12.16 -17.41
C ILE A 616 -17.24 -13.16 -18.56
N LYS A 617 -18.06 -14.22 -18.59
CA LYS A 617 -18.07 -15.17 -19.73
C LYS A 617 -18.41 -14.46 -21.04
N ARG A 618 -19.45 -13.62 -21.02
CA ARG A 618 -19.85 -12.81 -22.18
C ARG A 618 -18.73 -11.87 -22.62
N LEU A 619 -18.11 -11.14 -21.69
CA LEU A 619 -17.01 -10.23 -21.97
C LEU A 619 -15.71 -10.93 -22.40
N LYS A 620 -15.45 -12.16 -21.96
CA LYS A 620 -14.28 -12.93 -22.38
C LYS A 620 -14.40 -13.44 -23.82
N SER A 621 -15.62 -13.71 -24.29
CA SER A 621 -15.87 -14.24 -25.64
C SER A 621 -15.86 -13.18 -26.75
N ARG A 622 -15.77 -11.90 -26.39
CA ARG A 622 -15.87 -10.75 -27.31
C ARG A 622 -14.81 -9.73 -26.93
N GLU A 623 -14.33 -8.89 -27.85
CA GLU A 623 -13.39 -7.78 -27.52
C GLU A 623 -14.08 -6.61 -26.79
N GLY A 624 -15.05 -6.90 -25.92
CA GLY A 624 -15.94 -5.96 -25.26
C GLY A 624 -17.36 -5.94 -25.81
N LEU A 625 -18.26 -5.33 -25.06
CA LEU A 625 -19.67 -5.15 -25.39
C LEU A 625 -20.06 -3.69 -25.18
N TYR A 626 -20.96 -3.17 -26.00
CA TYR A 626 -21.48 -1.82 -25.79
C TYR A 626 -22.45 -1.78 -24.61
N TYR A 627 -22.45 -0.68 -23.86
CA TYR A 627 -23.22 -0.53 -22.61
C TYR A 627 -24.73 -0.77 -22.80
N HIS A 628 -25.30 -0.37 -23.94
CA HIS A 628 -26.71 -0.59 -24.28
C HIS A 628 -27.08 -2.07 -24.52
N GLN A 629 -26.09 -2.95 -24.68
CA GLN A 629 -26.29 -4.40 -24.86
C GLN A 629 -26.47 -5.13 -23.51
N PHE A 630 -26.39 -4.40 -22.39
CA PHE A 630 -26.61 -4.93 -21.05
C PHE A 630 -28.01 -4.57 -20.56
N LYS A 631 -28.66 -5.53 -19.91
CA LYS A 631 -29.95 -5.31 -19.23
C LYS A 631 -29.76 -4.40 -18.02
N ALA A 632 -30.83 -3.76 -17.52
CA ALA A 632 -30.75 -2.86 -16.37
C ALA A 632 -30.13 -3.50 -15.11
N ASN A 633 -30.47 -4.76 -14.81
CA ASN A 633 -29.86 -5.50 -13.70
C ASN A 633 -28.38 -5.84 -13.94
N GLU A 634 -27.99 -6.07 -15.19
CA GLU A 634 -26.59 -6.29 -15.58
C GLU A 634 -25.78 -5.01 -15.46
N GLN A 635 -26.34 -3.86 -15.84
CA GLN A 635 -25.70 -2.54 -15.71
C GLN A 635 -25.39 -2.20 -14.25
N LEU A 636 -26.29 -2.53 -13.31
CA LEU A 636 -26.03 -2.42 -11.87
C LEU A 636 -24.88 -3.34 -11.44
N ALA A 637 -24.85 -4.58 -11.92
CA ALA A 637 -23.75 -5.50 -11.63
C ALA A 637 -22.41 -5.04 -12.21
N LEU A 638 -22.40 -4.35 -13.36
CA LEU A 638 -21.19 -3.77 -13.95
C LEU A 638 -20.56 -2.74 -13.01
N GLN A 639 -21.34 -1.91 -12.31
CA GLN A 639 -20.79 -0.96 -11.33
C GLN A 639 -20.03 -1.69 -10.23
N GLY A 640 -20.60 -2.76 -9.67
CA GLY A 640 -19.91 -3.61 -8.70
C GLY A 640 -18.67 -4.32 -9.26
N LEU A 641 -18.64 -4.63 -10.56
CA LEU A 641 -17.46 -5.18 -11.23
C LEU A 641 -16.35 -4.13 -11.45
N VAL A 642 -16.71 -2.87 -11.70
CA VAL A 642 -15.75 -1.75 -11.80
C VAL A 642 -15.09 -1.50 -10.45
N GLU A 643 -15.87 -1.50 -9.38
CA GLU A 643 -15.35 -1.38 -8.00
C GLU A 643 -14.43 -2.53 -7.64
N LYS A 644 -14.77 -3.74 -8.08
CA LYS A 644 -13.92 -4.91 -7.94
C LYS A 644 -12.74 -4.91 -8.94
N LYS A 645 -12.60 -3.88 -9.77
CA LYS A 645 -11.53 -3.71 -10.78
C LYS A 645 -11.51 -4.82 -11.83
N VAL A 646 -12.66 -5.37 -12.15
CA VAL A 646 -12.82 -6.50 -13.09
C VAL A 646 -13.11 -6.02 -14.50
N VAL A 647 -13.84 -4.91 -14.62
CA VAL A 647 -14.22 -4.32 -15.90
C VAL A 647 -13.87 -2.84 -15.93
N ILE A 648 -13.66 -2.34 -17.14
CA ILE A 648 -13.45 -0.92 -17.40
C ILE A 648 -14.44 -0.44 -18.45
N PHE A 649 -14.72 0.86 -18.42
CA PHE A 649 -15.47 1.55 -19.46
C PHE A 649 -14.50 2.28 -20.38
N LYS A 650 -14.61 2.03 -21.69
CA LYS A 650 -13.86 2.70 -22.74
C LYS A 650 -14.82 3.48 -23.63
N SER A 651 -14.55 4.76 -23.84
CA SER A 651 -15.28 5.58 -24.81
C SER A 651 -14.67 5.43 -26.22
N VAL A 652 -15.50 5.24 -27.25
CA VAL A 652 -15.05 5.15 -28.66
C VAL A 652 -14.59 6.50 -29.21
N LEU A 653 -15.18 7.62 -28.77
CA LEU A 653 -14.71 8.99 -29.10
C LEU A 653 -13.21 9.14 -28.86
N ARG A 654 -12.70 8.51 -27.81
CA ARG A 654 -11.31 8.54 -27.42
C ARG A 654 -10.38 7.80 -28.38
N GLN A 655 -10.79 6.68 -28.96
CA GLN A 655 -9.98 5.96 -29.95
C GLN A 655 -9.74 6.81 -31.20
N LYS A 656 -10.75 7.59 -31.62
CA LYS A 656 -10.63 8.47 -32.79
C LYS A 656 -9.64 9.62 -32.54
N LEU A 657 -9.65 10.20 -31.34
CA LEU A 657 -8.71 11.27 -30.96
C LEU A 657 -7.28 10.75 -30.76
N GLU A 658 -7.10 9.62 -30.07
CA GLU A 658 -5.78 9.01 -29.89
C GLU A 658 -5.19 8.52 -31.23
N ALA A 659 -6.01 8.00 -32.15
CA ALA A 659 -5.57 7.63 -33.49
C ALA A 659 -5.25 8.85 -34.37
N ALA A 660 -5.96 9.97 -34.20
CA ALA A 660 -5.67 11.21 -34.90
C ALA A 660 -4.37 11.86 -34.42
N ALA A 661 -4.10 11.86 -33.11
CA ALA A 661 -2.86 12.40 -32.51
C ALA A 661 -1.60 11.59 -32.87
N LYS A 662 -1.75 10.30 -33.20
CA LYS A 662 -0.66 9.42 -33.66
C LYS A 662 -0.33 9.56 -35.14
N ARG A 663 -1.08 10.33 -35.93
CA ARG A 663 -0.67 10.64 -37.30
C ARG A 663 0.47 11.65 -37.23
N PRO A 664 1.68 11.33 -37.73
CA PRO A 664 2.72 12.33 -37.83
C PRO A 664 2.17 13.48 -38.68
N CYS A 665 2.38 14.72 -38.24
CA CYS A 665 2.19 15.89 -39.09
C CYS A 665 3.13 15.71 -40.28
N THR A 666 2.61 15.15 -41.37
CA THR A 666 3.26 15.26 -42.67
C THR A 666 3.24 16.73 -43.01
N GLU A 667 4.41 17.35 -43.00
CA GLU A 667 4.63 18.69 -43.55
C GLU A 667 4.08 18.70 -44.98
N GLU A 668 2.94 19.37 -45.17
CA GLU A 668 2.52 19.80 -46.50
C GLU A 668 3.40 20.99 -46.87
N ALA A 669 4.30 20.74 -47.82
CA ALA A 669 5.10 21.72 -48.53
C ALA A 669 4.27 22.42 -49.62
#